data_AF-A0A836GVD8-F1
#
_entry.id   AF-A0A836GVD8-F1
#
_cell.length_a   1.000
_cell.length_b   1.000
_cell.length_c   1.000
_cell.angle_alpha   90.00
_cell.angle_beta   90.00
_cell.angle_gamma   90.00
#
_symmetry.space_group_name_H-M   'P 1'
#
loop_
_entity.id
_entity.type
_entity.pdbx_description
1 polymer ?
#
loop_
_entity_poly.entity_id
_entity_poly.type
_entity_poly.pdbx_seq_one_letter_code
_entity_poly.pdbx_strand_id
1 'polypeptide(L)'
;MFQSSSSSGGGMRKLPANQSSPIAVPVSGSSTRLVGARHSKHRKSRELYVGCGTAVILTLVCVCVYLSAASESFEKELRGLSSARETAAKDDFAVKAKDAAARTEKRWTTSPPATVNRGVETEPLPTTREAPANATTTTITAAPLHQFSATTESASTTQIPAPTTAYLGISKGEHETKPAEMSTSNFAPLTTTTVTAVDLRTTHPRIYKSDRVYQKSHGEHSPEEPHLLPGLQIERRTFTPAELLARFGDTDIIYSFVNGSEANHHYRKEFRSACIDAILQVESITFDASTLAPNLANAFQALRCAPGVLQGYIGPNVTLGTVVQRVKAAARRGANNRDRETDELRHSLRSVEQHVRWHRGRVVMVSPGHHPTWVDGAKNFLAGVCGDARVQALRTSGTHLRVTTVHQDALMPYGMRLTVNSHAIEQHLWRVRNVTPVHVYMNDDYFVNRDVAITDLFNEYGGTIVRTGVVVIREGAVAAGGASWAKGVRHTQQFNTHELDVLREDYLPDALVTMWERLRRVRARADPSALAPLSVAPLNEAVDVAHEYEPEPLPNVPLTPRRPRRFATHAPFVYCTNMLRFLETRYEREFAHNSLHHRSRKARDLFIPFVYNAFIMARPWQASPKFLPYLLELHRSRRETRVDAVPPTKIVLDNFDGCGPATVLSGETGSGCMFGKFLNDLALNEAVMQRVRETNPLYFNINAGFSTAEASEQLRTFLRSKFPAPVYLEVSSAPRPDEGVADDVEAVEGQRGDADAAAGVEDRALWRLFGELMALPVVGVVSDEEGVCPLVRSLALAFAGHHRGVVRVGVEQHGGATLREARAALRHRVVSAMPAPACVYSERVSVGAAARGEDAADIARRAIGGAGAGVVLPSTCGGGAGLRVRGFVVDARTPGAPVRSAAALRDALAVPAQTLSLEDFRAVAVGPSAGDVVLVVSRADADAKAVHWVNGASESDLLVTYPLPVEAYENMSAEVRWSRP
;
A
#
# COMPACT_ATOMS: atom_id res chain seq x y z
N MET A 1 -5.42 46.94 44.19
CA MET A 1 -6.14 47.67 45.26
C MET A 1 -6.57 46.62 46.26
N PHE A 2 -6.02 46.62 47.49
CA PHE A 2 -6.13 45.57 48.53
C PHE A 2 -5.63 44.16 48.08
N GLN A 3 -4.54 43.62 48.64
CA GLN A 3 -4.34 43.00 49.98
C GLN A 3 -4.93 41.58 50.11
N SER A 4 -4.24 40.59 50.69
CA SER A 4 -2.90 40.58 51.34
C SER A 4 -2.29 39.18 51.49
N SER A 5 -0.96 39.12 51.75
CA SER A 5 -0.23 38.20 52.68
C SER A 5 -0.35 36.66 52.54
N SER A 6 0.65 35.81 52.79
CA SER A 6 2.08 35.95 53.18
C SER A 6 2.69 34.52 53.16
N SER A 7 3.63 34.16 52.28
CA SER A 7 5.10 34.28 52.40
C SER A 7 5.81 33.30 53.37
N SER A 8 6.74 32.50 52.80
CA SER A 8 8.07 32.08 53.33
C SER A 8 8.23 31.35 54.70
N GLY A 9 9.18 30.43 54.89
CA GLY A 9 10.14 29.81 53.96
C GLY A 9 11.53 29.52 54.57
N GLY A 10 12.17 28.40 54.19
CA GLY A 10 13.56 28.03 54.52
C GLY A 10 13.83 27.53 55.96
N GLY A 11 14.82 26.67 56.24
CA GLY A 11 15.66 25.87 55.32
C GLY A 11 16.84 25.13 55.98
N MET A 12 17.41 24.16 55.25
CA MET A 12 18.77 23.56 55.40
C MET A 12 19.17 22.62 56.57
N ARG A 13 19.65 21.42 56.16
CA ARG A 13 20.81 20.64 56.66
C ARG A 13 20.81 20.03 58.09
N LYS A 14 20.72 18.69 58.17
CA LYS A 14 21.88 17.78 58.41
C LYS A 14 21.50 16.28 58.30
N LEU A 15 22.51 15.45 58.03
CA LEU A 15 22.58 13.97 58.14
C LEU A 15 23.52 13.64 59.36
N PRO A 16 23.72 12.38 59.84
CA PRO A 16 23.53 11.07 59.16
C PRO A 16 23.11 9.83 60.02
N ALA A 17 23.06 8.66 59.36
CA ALA A 17 23.49 7.30 59.78
C ALA A 17 22.81 6.45 60.89
N ASN A 18 22.21 5.33 60.45
CA ASN A 18 22.45 3.90 60.82
C ASN A 18 22.42 3.31 62.26
N GLN A 19 21.75 2.14 62.35
CA GLN A 19 22.06 0.92 63.17
C GLN A 19 21.88 1.00 64.72
N SER A 20 21.50 -0.07 65.46
CA SER A 20 20.93 -1.41 65.12
C SER A 20 20.47 -2.21 66.37
N SER A 21 19.48 -3.13 66.22
CA SER A 21 19.28 -4.37 67.05
C SER A 21 18.76 -4.25 68.51
N PRO A 22 18.27 -5.33 69.19
CA PRO A 22 17.43 -6.47 68.73
C PRO A 22 16.36 -7.06 69.74
N ILE A 23 15.39 -7.84 69.21
CA ILE A 23 14.78 -9.11 69.76
C ILE A 23 13.78 -9.13 70.99
N ALA A 24 12.70 -9.94 70.83
CA ALA A 24 11.75 -10.59 71.80
C ALA A 24 10.82 -9.73 72.71
N VAL A 25 9.49 -9.93 72.94
CA VAL A 25 8.49 -11.06 72.86
C VAL A 25 8.57 -12.03 74.07
N PRO A 26 7.48 -12.53 74.76
CA PRO A 26 5.99 -12.44 74.57
C PRO A 26 5.10 -12.21 75.87
N VAL A 27 3.77 -12.41 75.74
CA VAL A 27 2.75 -12.97 76.71
C VAL A 27 1.74 -12.03 77.44
N SER A 28 0.43 -12.33 77.24
CA SER A 28 -0.82 -12.18 78.07
C SER A 28 -1.07 -10.95 78.97
N GLY A 29 -2.30 -10.45 79.19
CA GLY A 29 -3.64 -10.84 78.70
C GLY A 29 -4.64 -11.14 79.85
N SER A 30 -5.80 -10.47 79.86
CA SER A 30 -6.85 -10.57 80.89
C SER A 30 -8.26 -10.19 80.35
N SER A 31 -9.33 -10.28 81.15
CA SER A 31 -10.72 -10.01 80.71
C SER A 31 -11.70 -9.73 81.87
N THR A 32 -12.78 -8.97 81.63
CA THR A 32 -13.94 -8.76 82.54
C THR A 32 -15.30 -8.95 81.83
N ARG A 33 -16.37 -9.16 82.62
CA ARG A 33 -17.76 -9.59 82.24
C ARG A 33 -18.79 -8.79 83.07
N LEU A 34 -20.14 -8.94 83.04
CA LEU A 34 -21.13 -9.89 82.48
C LEU A 34 -22.24 -9.10 81.69
N VAL A 35 -23.48 -9.52 81.34
CA VAL A 35 -24.38 -10.64 81.72
C VAL A 35 -25.30 -11.05 80.54
N GLY A 36 -25.67 -12.35 80.44
CA GLY A 36 -26.87 -12.82 79.73
C GLY A 36 -26.73 -13.11 78.21
N ALA A 37 -27.77 -13.58 77.51
CA ALA A 37 -29.05 -14.15 77.97
C ALA A 37 -29.70 -15.13 76.94
N ARG A 38 -30.75 -15.83 77.38
CA ARG A 38 -31.74 -16.70 76.68
C ARG A 38 -31.59 -17.02 75.17
N HIS A 39 -31.13 -18.25 74.90
CA HIS A 39 -31.62 -19.26 73.92
C HIS A 39 -31.77 -18.94 72.40
N SER A 40 -31.06 -19.66 71.51
CA SER A 40 -31.55 -20.94 70.90
C SER A 40 -30.86 -21.36 69.57
N LYS A 41 -30.12 -22.48 69.61
CA LYS A 41 -29.83 -23.52 68.56
C LYS A 41 -29.30 -23.18 67.14
N HIS A 42 -28.50 -24.15 66.64
CA HIS A 42 -27.91 -24.32 65.29
C HIS A 42 -26.82 -23.29 64.88
N ARG A 43 -25.82 -23.62 64.05
CA ARG A 43 -25.56 -24.84 63.25
C ARG A 43 -24.04 -25.15 63.18
N LYS A 44 -23.60 -26.39 63.45
CA LYS A 44 -22.25 -26.86 63.10
C LYS A 44 -22.23 -27.32 61.63
N SER A 45 -21.58 -26.59 60.73
CA SER A 45 -21.27 -27.04 59.36
C SER A 45 -20.38 -26.03 58.61
N ARG A 46 -19.03 -26.10 58.75
CA ARG A 46 -18.14 -25.25 57.93
C ARG A 46 -16.77 -25.82 57.52
N GLU A 47 -16.38 -27.01 57.97
CA GLU A 47 -15.07 -27.59 57.62
C GLU A 47 -15.11 -28.55 56.42
N LEU A 48 -16.29 -29.06 56.04
CA LEU A 48 -16.42 -29.98 54.90
C LEU A 48 -16.39 -29.30 53.51
N TYR A 49 -16.51 -27.97 53.44
CA TYR A 49 -16.71 -27.24 52.18
C TYR A 49 -15.43 -26.82 51.44
N VAL A 50 -14.28 -26.80 52.12
CA VAL A 50 -13.01 -26.34 51.51
C VAL A 50 -12.39 -27.43 50.62
N GLY A 51 -12.46 -28.70 51.02
CA GLY A 51 -11.89 -29.83 50.26
C GLY A 51 -12.65 -30.16 48.96
N CYS A 52 -13.98 -30.04 48.95
CA CYS A 52 -14.76 -30.30 47.73
C CYS A 52 -14.54 -29.21 46.65
N GLY A 53 -14.37 -27.94 47.06
CA GLY A 53 -14.17 -26.84 46.12
C GLY A 53 -12.90 -26.99 45.28
N THR A 54 -11.78 -27.33 45.90
CA THR A 54 -10.50 -27.54 45.20
C THR A 54 -10.52 -28.76 44.28
N ALA A 55 -11.16 -29.87 44.69
CA ALA A 55 -11.32 -31.05 43.85
C ALA A 55 -12.18 -30.79 42.60
N VAL A 56 -13.28 -30.03 42.75
CA VAL A 56 -14.13 -29.64 41.60
C VAL A 56 -13.38 -28.70 40.65
N ILE A 57 -12.61 -27.74 41.16
CA ILE A 57 -11.79 -26.83 40.32
C ILE A 57 -10.72 -27.61 39.54
N LEU A 58 -9.99 -28.53 40.19
CA LEU A 58 -9.01 -29.40 39.52
C LEU A 58 -9.67 -30.28 38.43
N THR A 59 -10.84 -30.84 38.72
CA THR A 59 -11.60 -31.65 37.76
C THR A 59 -12.04 -30.81 36.56
N LEU A 60 -12.54 -29.58 36.78
CA LEU A 60 -12.91 -28.65 35.71
C LEU A 60 -11.71 -28.22 34.86
N VAL A 61 -10.54 -27.97 35.47
CA VAL A 61 -9.30 -27.65 34.73
C VAL A 61 -8.88 -28.84 33.86
N CYS A 62 -8.85 -30.06 34.40
CA CYS A 62 -8.55 -31.27 33.62
C CYS A 62 -9.55 -31.49 32.46
N VAL A 63 -10.84 -31.27 32.70
CA VAL A 63 -11.88 -31.33 31.65
C VAL A 63 -11.67 -30.24 30.60
N CYS A 64 -11.32 -29.02 30.97
CA CYS A 64 -11.03 -27.94 30.01
C CYS A 64 -9.78 -28.23 29.17
N VAL A 65 -8.72 -28.80 29.77
CA VAL A 65 -7.52 -29.24 29.03
C VAL A 65 -7.85 -30.38 28.08
N TYR A 66 -8.62 -31.38 28.53
CA TYR A 66 -9.05 -32.51 27.70
C TYR A 66 -9.95 -32.05 26.54
N LEU A 67 -10.91 -31.16 26.79
CA LEU A 67 -11.76 -30.57 25.75
C LEU A 67 -10.96 -29.69 24.78
N SER A 68 -9.91 -29.01 25.24
CA SER A 68 -9.02 -28.23 24.37
C SER A 68 -8.20 -29.14 23.45
N ALA A 69 -7.63 -30.23 23.99
CA ALA A 69 -6.91 -31.23 23.19
C ALA A 69 -7.84 -31.97 22.21
N ALA A 70 -9.06 -32.31 22.63
CA ALA A 70 -10.09 -32.87 21.77
C ALA A 70 -10.51 -31.89 20.67
N SER A 71 -10.64 -30.59 20.99
CA SER A 71 -10.93 -29.52 20.02
C SER A 71 -9.80 -29.38 18.98
N GLU A 72 -8.53 -29.40 19.39
CA GLU A 72 -7.41 -29.41 18.44
C GLU A 72 -7.37 -30.66 17.56
N SER A 73 -7.71 -31.84 18.11
CA SER A 73 -7.77 -33.09 17.35
C SER A 73 -8.93 -33.05 16.34
N PHE A 74 -10.10 -32.57 16.77
CA PHE A 74 -11.28 -32.42 15.91
C PHE A 74 -11.10 -31.32 14.85
N GLU A 75 -10.36 -30.24 15.15
CA GLU A 75 -9.93 -29.27 14.15
C GLU A 75 -8.93 -29.86 13.14
N LYS A 76 -8.00 -30.73 13.57
CA LYS A 76 -7.09 -31.46 12.67
C LYS A 76 -7.88 -32.40 11.75
N GLU A 77 -8.85 -33.16 12.28
CA GLU A 77 -9.77 -33.97 11.49
C GLU A 77 -10.62 -33.13 10.52
N LEU A 78 -11.22 -32.02 10.96
CA LEU A 78 -12.00 -31.13 10.10
C LEU A 78 -11.14 -30.50 8.99
N ARG A 79 -9.88 -30.16 9.26
CA ARG A 79 -8.92 -29.70 8.24
C ARG A 79 -8.55 -30.83 7.27
N GLY A 80 -8.36 -32.05 7.76
CA GLY A 80 -8.15 -33.25 6.94
C GLY A 80 -9.33 -33.57 6.03
N LEU A 81 -10.55 -33.61 6.59
CA LEU A 81 -11.81 -33.82 5.86
C LEU A 81 -12.11 -32.70 4.87
N SER A 82 -11.82 -31.43 5.22
CA SER A 82 -11.92 -30.31 4.28
C SER A 82 -10.94 -30.50 3.11
N SER A 83 -9.69 -30.86 3.40
CA SER A 83 -8.67 -31.10 2.37
C SER A 83 -9.07 -32.26 1.45
N ALA A 84 -9.45 -33.41 2.01
CA ALA A 84 -9.87 -34.59 1.25
C ALA A 84 -11.12 -34.32 0.38
N ARG A 85 -12.09 -33.54 0.89
CA ARG A 85 -13.28 -33.13 0.14
C ARG A 85 -12.97 -32.10 -0.97
N GLU A 86 -11.92 -31.30 -0.80
CA GLU A 86 -11.39 -30.40 -1.82
C GLU A 86 -10.58 -31.15 -2.90
N THR A 87 -9.85 -32.21 -2.53
CA THR A 87 -9.16 -33.11 -3.47
C THR A 87 -10.14 -33.92 -4.29
N ALA A 88 -11.14 -34.57 -3.66
CA ALA A 88 -12.17 -35.33 -4.38
C ALA A 88 -12.97 -34.46 -5.39
N ALA A 89 -13.17 -33.17 -5.07
CA ALA A 89 -13.77 -32.21 -5.99
C ALA A 89 -12.86 -31.79 -7.18
N LYS A 90 -11.54 -31.93 -7.03
CA LYS A 90 -10.55 -31.71 -8.11
C LYS A 90 -10.38 -32.95 -8.98
N ASP A 91 -10.47 -34.15 -8.41
CA ASP A 91 -10.37 -35.40 -9.16
C ASP A 91 -11.58 -35.61 -10.08
N ASP A 92 -12.79 -35.37 -9.59
CA ASP A 92 -14.03 -35.36 -10.39
C ASP A 92 -13.99 -34.31 -11.51
N PHE A 93 -13.33 -33.17 -11.27
CA PHE A 93 -13.09 -32.14 -12.28
C PHE A 93 -12.05 -32.58 -13.34
N ALA A 94 -10.96 -33.23 -12.93
CA ALA A 94 -9.91 -33.73 -13.83
C ALA A 94 -10.43 -34.84 -14.78
N VAL A 95 -11.33 -35.72 -14.30
CA VAL A 95 -12.03 -36.69 -15.14
C VAL A 95 -12.90 -35.97 -16.19
N LYS A 96 -13.71 -35.00 -15.76
CA LYS A 96 -14.60 -34.22 -16.66
C LYS A 96 -13.83 -33.37 -17.67
N ALA A 97 -12.63 -32.91 -17.35
CA ALA A 97 -11.75 -32.20 -18.27
C ALA A 97 -11.24 -33.10 -19.41
N LYS A 98 -10.80 -34.34 -19.10
CA LYS A 98 -10.43 -35.33 -20.14
C LYS A 98 -11.61 -35.67 -21.05
N ASP A 99 -12.79 -35.84 -20.47
CA ASP A 99 -14.04 -36.09 -21.19
C ASP A 99 -14.45 -34.95 -22.13
N ALA A 100 -14.09 -33.70 -21.81
CA ALA A 100 -14.32 -32.53 -22.67
C ALA A 100 -13.27 -32.43 -23.81
N ALA A 101 -12.00 -32.75 -23.53
CA ALA A 101 -10.95 -32.78 -24.53
C ALA A 101 -11.24 -33.82 -25.63
N ALA A 102 -11.57 -35.06 -25.25
CA ALA A 102 -11.90 -36.13 -26.20
C ALA A 102 -13.12 -35.84 -27.09
N ARG A 103 -14.09 -35.06 -26.59
CA ARG A 103 -15.24 -34.57 -27.39
C ARG A 103 -14.87 -33.45 -28.35
N THR A 104 -13.82 -32.69 -28.04
CA THR A 104 -13.30 -31.60 -28.87
C THR A 104 -12.47 -32.16 -30.03
N GLU A 105 -11.59 -33.11 -29.76
CA GLU A 105 -10.74 -33.78 -30.76
C GLU A 105 -11.57 -34.47 -31.86
N LYS A 106 -12.66 -35.16 -31.48
CA LYS A 106 -13.66 -35.74 -32.40
C LYS A 106 -14.41 -34.73 -33.29
N ARG A 107 -14.21 -33.41 -33.10
CA ARG A 107 -14.85 -32.35 -33.89
C ARG A 107 -13.94 -31.75 -34.98
N TRP A 108 -12.63 -32.06 -34.95
CA TRP A 108 -11.65 -31.49 -35.89
C TRP A 108 -11.28 -32.42 -37.06
N THR A 109 -11.71 -33.68 -37.05
CA THR A 109 -11.29 -34.71 -38.02
C THR A 109 -12.12 -34.76 -39.33
N THR A 110 -12.96 -33.76 -39.61
CA THR A 110 -13.91 -33.78 -40.74
C THR A 110 -13.95 -32.49 -41.58
N SER A 111 -12.84 -32.14 -42.24
CA SER A 111 -12.81 -31.30 -43.46
C SER A 111 -11.50 -31.53 -44.27
N PRO A 112 -11.51 -31.33 -45.61
CA PRO A 112 -10.42 -31.76 -46.50
C PRO A 112 -9.24 -30.78 -46.62
N PRO A 113 -8.06 -31.22 -47.10
CA PRO A 113 -6.85 -30.40 -47.21
C PRO A 113 -6.84 -29.45 -48.42
N ALA A 114 -6.14 -28.33 -48.27
CA ALA A 114 -5.86 -27.37 -49.36
C ALA A 114 -4.63 -27.77 -50.19
N THR A 115 -4.61 -27.36 -51.46
CA THR A 115 -3.59 -27.76 -52.46
C THR A 115 -2.32 -26.93 -52.45
N VAL A 116 -1.21 -27.56 -52.84
CA VAL A 116 0.11 -26.96 -53.06
C VAL A 116 0.20 -26.35 -54.47
N ASN A 117 0.96 -25.26 -54.62
CA ASN A 117 1.57 -24.87 -55.89
C ASN A 117 2.99 -24.32 -55.68
N ARG A 118 3.86 -24.41 -56.68
CA ARG A 118 5.33 -24.42 -56.47
C ARG A 118 6.13 -23.74 -57.61
N GLY A 119 6.81 -22.63 -57.28
CA GLY A 119 8.08 -22.12 -57.84
C GLY A 119 8.26 -21.81 -59.35
N VAL A 120 8.94 -20.68 -59.63
CA VAL A 120 9.88 -20.42 -60.77
C VAL A 120 11.00 -19.47 -60.23
N GLU A 121 12.15 -19.35 -60.92
CA GLU A 121 13.45 -18.96 -60.35
C GLU A 121 14.10 -17.66 -60.93
N THR A 122 15.28 -17.32 -60.36
CA THR A 122 16.48 -16.60 -60.87
C THR A 122 16.53 -15.07 -61.14
N GLU A 123 17.47 -14.41 -60.41
CA GLU A 123 18.54 -13.48 -60.86
C GLU A 123 18.19 -12.06 -61.44
N PRO A 124 19.12 -11.07 -61.44
CA PRO A 124 20.04 -10.65 -60.38
C PRO A 124 20.13 -9.10 -60.20
N LEU A 125 21.09 -8.62 -59.39
CA LEU A 125 21.37 -7.18 -59.14
C LEU A 125 22.00 -6.42 -60.32
N PRO A 126 21.96 -5.07 -60.30
CA PRO A 126 23.22 -4.31 -60.32
C PRO A 126 23.35 -3.21 -59.24
N THR A 127 24.54 -2.62 -59.12
CA THR A 127 24.99 -1.72 -58.04
C THR A 127 25.28 -0.27 -58.51
N THR A 128 25.92 0.55 -57.65
CA THR A 128 26.41 1.95 -57.83
C THR A 128 25.38 3.06 -57.57
N ARG A 129 25.74 4.27 -57.06
CA ARG A 129 27.05 4.84 -56.64
C ARG A 129 26.89 5.90 -55.51
N GLU A 130 27.99 6.56 -55.13
CA GLU A 130 28.16 7.29 -53.85
C GLU A 130 28.09 8.83 -53.91
N ALA A 131 27.76 9.44 -52.74
CA ALA A 131 28.33 10.69 -52.20
C ALA A 131 27.98 12.06 -52.88
N PRO A 132 28.43 13.22 -52.35
CA PRO A 132 28.06 13.78 -51.02
C PRO A 132 27.78 15.32 -51.04
N ALA A 133 27.37 15.94 -49.91
CA ALA A 133 27.93 17.22 -49.40
C ALA A 133 27.25 17.80 -48.12
N ASN A 134 28.10 18.30 -47.22
CA ASN A 134 28.03 19.44 -46.26
C ASN A 134 26.68 20.21 -46.12
N ALA A 135 26.09 20.46 -44.94
CA ALA A 135 26.59 20.95 -43.63
C ALA A 135 26.65 22.49 -43.48
N THR A 136 25.97 23.02 -42.45
CA THR A 136 26.24 24.35 -41.84
C THR A 136 25.76 24.36 -40.39
N THR A 137 26.45 25.10 -39.52
CA THR A 137 26.24 25.11 -38.06
C THR A 137 25.69 26.46 -37.58
N THR A 138 24.73 26.45 -36.66
CA THR A 138 24.44 27.60 -35.78
C THR A 138 24.07 27.12 -34.38
N THR A 139 24.31 27.94 -33.36
CA THR A 139 24.35 27.55 -31.93
C THR A 139 23.62 28.60 -31.07
N ILE A 140 23.40 28.30 -29.77
CA ILE A 140 22.86 29.19 -28.72
C ILE A 140 21.37 29.60 -28.97
N THR A 141 20.47 29.83 -28.01
CA THR A 141 20.53 30.03 -26.54
C THR A 141 19.25 29.52 -25.85
N ALA A 142 19.21 29.42 -24.52
CA ALA A 142 18.08 28.87 -23.76
C ALA A 142 17.27 29.91 -22.94
N ALA A 143 15.93 29.75 -22.96
CA ALA A 143 14.95 30.25 -21.97
C ALA A 143 14.82 31.80 -21.82
N PRO A 144 13.89 32.34 -20.99
CA PRO A 144 12.76 31.71 -20.27
C PRO A 144 11.40 32.47 -20.34
N LEU A 145 10.34 31.81 -19.79
CA LEU A 145 9.26 32.37 -18.97
C LEU A 145 8.05 33.18 -19.55
N HIS A 146 7.02 33.23 -18.67
CA HIS A 146 5.81 34.08 -18.58
C HIS A 146 4.58 33.89 -19.51
N GLN A 147 3.53 33.33 -18.90
CA GLN A 147 2.16 33.87 -18.74
C GLN A 147 1.50 34.67 -19.88
N PHE A 148 0.23 34.35 -20.15
CA PHE A 148 -0.81 35.39 -20.24
C PHE A 148 -2.14 34.94 -19.61
N SER A 149 -2.83 35.90 -18.99
CA SER A 149 -4.17 35.74 -18.41
C SER A 149 -5.26 36.20 -19.40
N ALA A 150 -6.52 35.91 -19.07
CA ALA A 150 -7.68 36.28 -19.87
C ALA A 150 -7.84 37.79 -20.11
N THR A 151 -8.48 38.13 -21.23
CA THR A 151 -9.20 39.39 -21.48
C THR A 151 -10.52 39.08 -22.19
N THR A 152 -11.45 40.02 -22.16
CA THR A 152 -12.89 39.81 -22.44
C THR A 152 -13.37 40.75 -23.56
N GLU A 153 -14.66 40.62 -23.96
CA GLU A 153 -15.41 41.52 -24.86
C GLU A 153 -15.12 41.39 -26.38
N SER A 154 -16.11 41.57 -27.28
CA SER A 154 -17.57 41.51 -27.11
C SER A 154 -18.31 41.12 -28.42
N ALA A 155 -19.60 40.86 -28.27
CA ALA A 155 -20.53 40.24 -29.22
C ALA A 155 -20.88 41.02 -30.51
N SER A 156 -21.25 40.28 -31.56
CA SER A 156 -22.50 40.54 -32.30
C SER A 156 -23.05 39.31 -33.04
N THR A 157 -24.32 38.98 -32.76
CA THR A 157 -25.46 38.79 -33.69
C THR A 157 -25.20 38.73 -35.22
N THR A 158 -25.93 37.95 -36.05
CA THR A 158 -27.32 37.44 -35.95
C THR A 158 -27.62 36.23 -36.89
N GLN A 159 -28.74 35.55 -36.61
CA GLN A 159 -29.68 34.89 -37.56
C GLN A 159 -29.42 33.50 -38.20
N ILE A 160 -30.37 32.61 -37.88
CA ILE A 160 -30.77 31.33 -38.49
C ILE A 160 -31.73 31.63 -39.68
N PRO A 161 -31.66 30.95 -40.85
CA PRO A 161 -32.61 29.85 -41.11
C PRO A 161 -32.13 28.67 -42.00
N ALA A 162 -32.70 27.51 -41.71
CA ALA A 162 -32.97 26.39 -42.65
C ALA A 162 -34.49 26.43 -43.02
N PRO A 163 -35.10 25.58 -43.90
CA PRO A 163 -34.68 24.22 -44.33
C PRO A 163 -35.13 23.79 -45.78
N THR A 164 -35.35 22.47 -45.96
CA THR A 164 -36.32 21.76 -46.87
C THR A 164 -35.95 21.24 -48.29
N THR A 165 -35.82 19.90 -48.38
CA THR A 165 -36.43 18.91 -49.34
C THR A 165 -36.44 19.06 -50.87
N ALA A 166 -36.12 17.95 -51.56
CA ALA A 166 -36.75 17.49 -52.82
C ALA A 166 -36.70 15.93 -52.94
N TYR A 167 -37.36 15.32 -53.93
CA TYR A 167 -37.77 13.89 -53.99
C TYR A 167 -37.36 13.15 -55.29
N LEU A 168 -37.28 11.81 -55.23
CA LEU A 168 -37.59 10.75 -56.26
C LEU A 168 -36.94 9.40 -55.81
N GLY A 169 -37.37 8.20 -56.23
CA GLY A 169 -38.60 7.77 -56.91
C GLY A 169 -38.42 6.57 -57.88
N ILE A 170 -39.35 5.57 -57.86
CA ILE A 170 -39.51 4.45 -58.86
C ILE A 170 -38.36 3.38 -58.76
N SER A 171 -38.46 2.05 -58.97
CA SER A 171 -39.46 0.98 -59.30
C SER A 171 -38.89 -0.39 -58.84
N LYS A 172 -39.45 -1.61 -59.07
CA LYS A 172 -40.80 -2.26 -59.02
C LYS A 172 -40.63 -3.69 -59.62
N GLY A 173 -41.28 -4.73 -59.08
CA GLY A 173 -41.30 -6.09 -59.68
C GLY A 173 -42.00 -7.15 -58.80
N GLU A 174 -42.86 -7.99 -59.38
CA GLU A 174 -43.84 -8.85 -58.68
C GLU A 174 -44.01 -10.22 -59.40
N HIS A 175 -44.49 -11.27 -58.71
CA HIS A 175 -45.41 -12.29 -59.27
C HIS A 175 -46.02 -13.24 -58.21
N GLU A 176 -47.26 -13.71 -58.42
CA GLU A 176 -48.04 -14.63 -57.56
C GLU A 176 -48.31 -16.01 -58.21
N THR A 177 -48.73 -17.03 -57.43
CA THR A 177 -50.05 -17.74 -57.56
C THR A 177 -50.27 -18.84 -56.46
N LYS A 178 -51.45 -19.52 -56.46
CA LYS A 178 -52.06 -20.30 -55.34
C LYS A 178 -52.60 -21.71 -55.82
N PRO A 179 -53.56 -22.42 -55.15
CA PRO A 179 -53.49 -23.20 -53.89
C PRO A 179 -54.10 -24.64 -53.96
N ALA A 180 -54.05 -25.42 -52.86
CA ALA A 180 -54.99 -26.53 -52.54
C ALA A 180 -54.97 -26.90 -51.02
N GLU A 181 -56.00 -27.58 -50.50
CA GLU A 181 -56.16 -27.93 -49.07
C GLU A 181 -56.44 -29.42 -48.81
N MET A 182 -56.06 -29.96 -47.63
CA MET A 182 -56.98 -30.45 -46.56
C MET A 182 -56.37 -31.53 -45.60
N SER A 183 -56.80 -31.50 -44.32
CA SER A 183 -56.81 -32.59 -43.30
C SER A 183 -55.57 -32.93 -42.42
N THR A 184 -55.62 -32.47 -41.15
CA THR A 184 -55.41 -33.22 -39.87
C THR A 184 -54.40 -34.40 -39.80
N SER A 185 -53.47 -34.55 -38.84
CA SER A 185 -53.39 -34.00 -37.45
C SER A 185 -52.06 -34.32 -36.71
N ASN A 186 -51.79 -33.56 -35.64
CA ASN A 186 -50.91 -33.83 -34.48
C ASN A 186 -49.36 -33.86 -34.64
N PHE A 187 -48.70 -33.44 -33.55
CA PHE A 187 -47.26 -33.23 -33.31
C PHE A 187 -46.57 -32.15 -34.16
N ALA A 188 -46.34 -30.98 -33.52
CA ALA A 188 -45.69 -29.81 -34.12
C ALA A 188 -44.16 -29.85 -34.01
N PRO A 189 -43.46 -29.27 -35.00
CA PRO A 189 -42.48 -28.23 -34.67
C PRO A 189 -42.39 -27.05 -35.67
N LEU A 190 -41.88 -25.91 -35.17
CA LEU A 190 -41.25 -24.77 -35.88
C LEU A 190 -42.01 -24.02 -37.00
N THR A 191 -42.68 -22.93 -36.59
CA THR A 191 -42.57 -21.59 -37.20
C THR A 191 -42.48 -20.58 -36.03
N THR A 192 -41.57 -19.62 -35.92
CA THR A 192 -40.97 -18.71 -36.92
C THR A 192 -41.96 -17.70 -37.48
N THR A 193 -42.59 -16.92 -36.59
CA THR A 193 -43.35 -15.71 -36.94
C THR A 193 -42.41 -14.50 -36.94
N THR A 194 -42.64 -13.58 -37.87
CA THR A 194 -41.81 -12.41 -38.21
C THR A 194 -41.48 -11.50 -37.03
N VAL A 195 -40.25 -10.94 -37.05
CA VAL A 195 -39.80 -9.93 -36.07
C VAL A 195 -40.59 -8.64 -36.25
N THR A 196 -41.49 -8.34 -35.33
CA THR A 196 -41.85 -6.95 -35.00
C THR A 196 -40.76 -6.38 -34.10
N ALA A 197 -40.08 -5.33 -34.58
CA ALA A 197 -39.00 -4.69 -33.83
C ALA A 197 -39.55 -3.85 -32.67
N VAL A 198 -39.80 -4.49 -31.53
CA VAL A 198 -40.12 -3.80 -30.27
C VAL A 198 -38.85 -3.15 -29.72
N ASP A 199 -38.90 -1.85 -29.45
CA ASP A 199 -37.79 -1.12 -28.85
C ASP A 199 -37.57 -1.58 -27.39
N LEU A 200 -36.46 -2.26 -27.14
CA LEU A 200 -36.09 -2.79 -25.82
C LEU A 200 -35.75 -1.70 -24.79
N ARG A 201 -35.65 -0.43 -25.20
CA ARG A 201 -35.35 0.70 -24.30
C ARG A 201 -36.53 1.12 -23.41
N THR A 202 -37.75 0.68 -23.69
CA THR A 202 -38.97 1.17 -23.00
C THR A 202 -39.72 0.13 -22.17
N THR A 203 -39.21 -1.11 -22.02
CA THR A 203 -39.83 -2.13 -21.17
C THR A 203 -39.32 -2.08 -19.73
N HIS A 204 -40.22 -1.84 -18.77
CA HIS A 204 -39.94 -1.95 -17.32
C HIS A 204 -39.22 -3.27 -16.95
N PRO A 205 -38.28 -3.27 -16.00
CA PRO A 205 -37.51 -4.46 -15.63
C PRO A 205 -38.40 -5.52 -14.95
N ARG A 206 -38.92 -6.47 -15.74
CA ARG A 206 -39.42 -7.74 -15.20
C ARG A 206 -38.26 -8.53 -14.64
N ILE A 207 -38.41 -9.02 -13.40
CA ILE A 207 -37.43 -9.86 -12.72
C ILE A 207 -37.33 -11.19 -13.48
N TYR A 208 -36.30 -11.33 -14.31
CA TYR A 208 -35.93 -12.63 -14.86
C TYR A 208 -35.42 -13.53 -13.74
N LYS A 209 -36.29 -14.43 -13.27
CA LYS A 209 -35.87 -15.76 -12.80
C LYS A 209 -35.44 -16.60 -14.01
N SER A 210 -34.47 -16.11 -14.79
CA SER A 210 -33.81 -16.92 -15.82
C SER A 210 -32.87 -17.92 -15.16
N ASP A 211 -32.77 -19.12 -15.72
CA ASP A 211 -31.94 -20.19 -15.18
C ASP A 211 -30.47 -19.78 -14.98
N ARG A 212 -29.85 -20.40 -13.97
CA ARG A 212 -28.46 -20.14 -13.50
C ARG A 212 -27.35 -20.50 -14.52
N VAL A 213 -27.70 -20.70 -15.79
CA VAL A 213 -26.87 -21.35 -16.82
C VAL A 213 -26.24 -20.35 -17.79
N TYR A 214 -26.86 -19.17 -18.01
CA TYR A 214 -26.41 -18.21 -19.04
C TYR A 214 -26.16 -16.79 -18.52
N GLN A 215 -25.18 -16.65 -17.63
CA GLN A 215 -24.29 -15.48 -17.67
C GLN A 215 -22.93 -15.95 -18.19
N LYS A 216 -22.44 -15.33 -19.27
CA LYS A 216 -21.21 -15.76 -19.96
C LYS A 216 -20.00 -15.70 -19.03
N SER A 217 -19.03 -16.57 -19.25
CA SER A 217 -17.75 -16.59 -18.52
C SER A 217 -16.87 -15.36 -18.80
N HIS A 218 -17.15 -14.60 -19.85
CA HIS A 218 -16.41 -13.41 -20.26
C HIS A 218 -17.40 -12.36 -20.76
N GLY A 219 -17.13 -11.09 -20.48
CA GLY A 219 -17.90 -9.97 -21.02
C GLY A 219 -17.66 -8.65 -20.28
N GLU A 220 -17.92 -7.56 -20.97
CA GLU A 220 -18.18 -6.28 -20.33
C GLU A 220 -19.54 -6.35 -19.63
N HIS A 221 -19.61 -5.92 -18.37
CA HIS A 221 -20.89 -5.70 -17.71
C HIS A 221 -21.27 -4.24 -17.91
N SER A 222 -22.40 -3.99 -18.58
CA SER A 222 -22.95 -2.64 -18.68
C SER A 222 -23.05 -2.00 -17.29
N PRO A 223 -22.50 -0.78 -17.10
CA PRO A 223 -22.68 -0.01 -15.88
C PRO A 223 -24.16 0.15 -15.51
N GLU A 224 -24.43 0.42 -14.24
CA GLU A 224 -25.73 0.96 -13.82
C GLU A 224 -25.82 2.38 -14.35
N GLU A 225 -26.58 2.57 -15.42
CA GLU A 225 -26.83 3.90 -15.97
C GLU A 225 -27.60 4.72 -14.92
N PRO A 226 -27.13 5.91 -14.51
CA PRO A 226 -27.76 6.71 -13.46
C PRO A 226 -29.00 7.46 -13.96
N HIS A 227 -29.80 6.85 -14.83
CA HIS A 227 -31.05 7.38 -15.37
C HIS A 227 -32.12 7.67 -14.29
N LEU A 228 -31.90 7.21 -13.05
CA LEU A 228 -32.71 7.50 -11.88
C LEU A 228 -32.22 8.75 -11.09
N LEU A 229 -31.05 9.29 -11.43
CA LEU A 229 -30.42 10.45 -10.78
C LEU A 229 -30.67 11.72 -11.61
N PRO A 230 -31.49 12.67 -11.13
CA PRO A 230 -31.93 13.82 -11.93
C PRO A 230 -30.77 14.75 -12.26
N GLY A 231 -30.60 15.07 -13.55
CA GLY A 231 -29.55 15.98 -14.03
C GLY A 231 -28.14 15.39 -14.11
N LEU A 232 -27.93 14.13 -13.75
CA LEU A 232 -26.62 13.47 -13.89
C LEU A 232 -26.45 12.92 -15.31
N GLN A 233 -25.39 13.33 -16.00
CA GLN A 233 -25.06 12.91 -17.36
C GLN A 233 -23.71 12.19 -17.39
N ILE A 234 -23.67 11.03 -18.05
CA ILE A 234 -22.46 10.20 -18.17
C ILE A 234 -21.99 10.16 -19.62
N GLU A 235 -20.72 10.50 -19.85
CA GLU A 235 -20.08 10.39 -21.15
C GLU A 235 -18.96 9.35 -21.17
N ARG A 236 -18.80 8.71 -22.32
CA ARG A 236 -17.82 7.65 -22.61
C ARG A 236 -17.25 7.90 -24.00
N ARG A 237 -15.99 7.54 -24.21
CA ARG A 237 -15.41 7.39 -25.55
C ARG A 237 -14.58 6.11 -25.61
N THR A 238 -14.43 5.58 -26.81
CA THR A 238 -13.42 4.56 -27.08
C THR A 238 -12.06 5.20 -27.35
N PHE A 239 -11.01 4.39 -27.23
CA PHE A 239 -9.60 4.70 -27.44
C PHE A 239 -8.97 3.57 -28.27
N THR A 240 -8.11 3.92 -29.20
CA THR A 240 -7.22 2.95 -29.86
C THR A 240 -6.13 2.44 -28.91
N PRO A 241 -5.52 1.27 -29.16
CA PRO A 241 -4.38 0.79 -28.36
C PRO A 241 -3.21 1.78 -28.31
N ALA A 242 -3.01 2.59 -29.36
CA ALA A 242 -1.99 3.64 -29.39
C ALA A 242 -2.33 4.80 -28.44
N GLU A 243 -3.60 5.24 -28.39
CA GLU A 243 -4.04 6.25 -27.42
C GLU A 243 -4.00 5.73 -25.98
N LEU A 244 -4.36 4.46 -25.74
CA LEU A 244 -4.22 3.83 -24.43
C LEU A 244 -2.75 3.83 -23.98
N LEU A 245 -1.81 3.46 -24.86
CA LEU A 245 -0.39 3.46 -24.55
C LEU A 245 0.16 4.88 -24.32
N ALA A 246 -0.25 5.85 -25.13
CA ALA A 246 0.14 7.26 -24.97
C ALA A 246 -0.43 7.92 -23.70
N ARG A 247 -1.46 7.33 -23.09
CA ARG A 247 -2.20 7.87 -21.94
C ARG A 247 -1.94 7.15 -20.61
N PHE A 248 -1.51 5.89 -20.68
CA PHE A 248 -1.31 5.02 -19.51
C PHE A 248 0.03 4.26 -19.56
N GLY A 249 0.91 4.53 -20.53
CA GLY A 249 2.24 3.93 -20.62
C GLY A 249 3.17 4.26 -19.45
N ASP A 250 2.89 5.37 -18.76
CA ASP A 250 3.57 5.91 -17.57
C ASP A 250 2.90 5.54 -16.23
N THR A 251 1.83 4.72 -16.26
CA THR A 251 1.11 4.22 -15.07
C THR A 251 2.05 3.67 -14.00
N ASP A 252 1.97 4.15 -12.77
CA ASP A 252 2.77 3.62 -11.65
C ASP A 252 2.52 2.13 -11.40
N ILE A 253 3.60 1.35 -11.24
CA ILE A 253 3.56 0.00 -10.69
C ILE A 253 3.93 0.09 -9.20
N ILE A 254 2.95 -0.22 -8.34
CA ILE A 254 3.08 -0.16 -6.88
C ILE A 254 3.11 -1.59 -6.32
N TYR A 255 4.24 -1.97 -5.74
CA TYR A 255 4.42 -3.23 -5.03
C TYR A 255 4.08 -3.09 -3.54
N SER A 256 3.44 -4.09 -2.95
CA SER A 256 3.62 -4.41 -1.53
C SER A 256 4.75 -5.44 -1.37
N PHE A 257 5.62 -5.24 -0.37
CA PHE A 257 6.76 -6.12 -0.10
C PHE A 257 6.98 -6.31 1.41
N VAL A 258 7.22 -7.56 1.85
CA VAL A 258 7.45 -7.87 3.28
C VAL A 258 8.62 -8.84 3.50
N ASN A 259 9.84 -8.30 3.56
CA ASN A 259 11.00 -9.00 4.11
C ASN A 259 10.92 -9.14 5.65
N GLY A 260 10.45 -10.30 6.11
CA GLY A 260 10.38 -10.70 7.52
C GLY A 260 11.71 -10.94 8.23
N SER A 261 12.84 -10.88 7.51
CA SER A 261 14.19 -10.96 8.08
C SER A 261 14.80 -9.60 8.43
N GLU A 262 14.17 -8.48 8.02
CA GLU A 262 14.58 -7.15 8.48
C GLU A 262 14.12 -6.89 9.92
N ALA A 263 14.98 -6.27 10.72
CA ALA A 263 14.87 -6.23 12.17
C ALA A 263 13.78 -5.26 12.68
N ASN A 264 13.58 -4.09 12.07
CA ASN A 264 12.53 -3.14 12.45
C ASN A 264 11.15 -3.72 12.15
N HIS A 265 10.95 -4.28 10.96
CA HIS A 265 9.70 -4.96 10.63
C HIS A 265 9.45 -6.15 11.56
N HIS A 266 10.46 -7.00 11.81
CA HIS A 266 10.34 -8.13 12.75
C HIS A 266 9.98 -7.65 14.16
N TYR A 267 10.63 -6.59 14.67
CA TYR A 267 10.32 -5.99 15.97
C TYR A 267 8.87 -5.54 16.08
N ARG A 268 8.39 -4.75 15.10
CA ARG A 268 7.01 -4.24 15.02
C ARG A 268 6.01 -5.40 14.92
N LYS A 269 6.33 -6.42 14.12
CA LYS A 269 5.53 -7.64 13.95
C LYS A 269 5.41 -8.43 15.26
N GLU A 270 6.49 -8.62 16.00
CA GLU A 270 6.49 -9.39 17.25
C GLU A 270 5.75 -8.65 18.38
N PHE A 271 5.98 -7.34 18.57
CA PHE A 271 5.19 -6.54 19.52
C PHE A 271 3.70 -6.49 19.14
N ARG A 272 3.36 -6.33 17.86
CA ARG A 272 1.97 -6.45 17.37
C ARG A 272 1.42 -7.89 17.45
N SER A 273 2.23 -8.90 17.76
CA SER A 273 1.77 -10.28 18.01
C SER A 273 1.57 -10.58 19.48
N ALA A 274 2.41 -10.04 20.37
CA ALA A 274 2.41 -10.34 21.80
C ALA A 274 1.65 -9.32 22.65
N CYS A 275 1.59 -8.05 22.22
CA CYS A 275 1.11 -6.93 23.04
C CYS A 275 -0.11 -6.18 22.50
N ILE A 276 -0.70 -6.56 21.36
CA ILE A 276 -1.58 -5.66 20.62
C ILE A 276 -2.83 -5.21 21.40
N ASP A 277 -3.41 -6.09 22.22
CA ASP A 277 -4.57 -5.75 23.05
C ASP A 277 -4.20 -4.75 24.17
N ALA A 278 -3.00 -4.88 24.76
CA ALA A 278 -2.48 -3.95 25.75
C ALA A 278 -2.07 -2.59 25.14
N ILE A 279 -1.52 -2.60 23.92
CA ILE A 279 -1.21 -1.40 23.15
C ILE A 279 -2.50 -0.64 22.83
N LEU A 280 -3.51 -1.31 22.24
CA LEU A 280 -4.80 -0.71 21.94
C LEU A 280 -5.54 -0.21 23.19
N GLN A 281 -5.41 -0.92 24.32
CA GLN A 281 -5.97 -0.47 25.60
C GLN A 281 -5.31 0.83 26.09
N VAL A 282 -3.99 0.96 26.01
CA VAL A 282 -3.27 2.20 26.39
C VAL A 282 -3.57 3.33 25.40
N GLU A 283 -3.66 3.05 24.10
CA GLU A 283 -4.04 4.01 23.06
C GLU A 283 -5.46 4.57 23.33
N SER A 284 -6.46 3.71 23.59
CA SER A 284 -7.83 4.16 23.90
C SER A 284 -7.91 4.92 25.22
N ILE A 285 -7.33 4.40 26.31
CA ILE A 285 -7.36 5.09 27.62
C ILE A 285 -6.72 6.48 27.53
N THR A 286 -5.69 6.65 26.70
CA THR A 286 -5.07 7.97 26.48
C THR A 286 -5.95 8.87 25.62
N PHE A 287 -6.67 8.32 24.65
CA PHE A 287 -7.61 9.07 23.82
C PHE A 287 -8.84 9.56 24.60
N ASP A 288 -9.39 8.70 25.45
CA ASP A 288 -10.61 8.97 26.24
C ASP A 288 -10.33 9.87 27.47
N ALA A 289 -9.07 10.03 27.87
CA ALA A 289 -8.69 10.84 29.02
C ALA A 289 -8.78 12.35 28.76
N SER A 290 -9.64 13.04 29.53
CA SER A 290 -9.84 14.50 29.41
C SER A 290 -8.63 15.36 29.84
N THR A 291 -7.60 14.73 30.42
CA THR A 291 -6.26 15.28 30.66
C THR A 291 -5.20 14.23 30.37
N LEU A 292 -4.01 14.66 29.92
CA LEU A 292 -2.81 13.82 29.87
C LEU A 292 -2.42 13.41 31.30
N ALA A 293 -2.93 12.27 31.75
CA ALA A 293 -2.75 11.81 33.12
C ALA A 293 -1.30 11.36 33.37
N PRO A 294 -0.73 11.64 34.56
CA PRO A 294 0.61 11.13 34.92
C PRO A 294 0.69 9.59 34.97
N ASN A 295 -0.46 8.90 34.85
CA ASN A 295 -0.57 7.45 34.76
C ASN A 295 0.00 6.84 33.46
N LEU A 296 0.48 7.65 32.50
CA LEU A 296 1.39 7.19 31.42
C LEU A 296 2.67 6.50 31.97
N ALA A 297 2.98 6.67 33.26
CA ALA A 297 3.93 5.81 33.98
C ALA A 297 3.66 4.29 33.85
N ASN A 298 2.42 3.88 33.54
CA ASN A 298 2.03 2.50 33.27
C ASN A 298 2.15 2.07 31.79
N ALA A 299 2.65 2.91 30.87
CA ALA A 299 2.92 2.49 29.48
C ALA A 299 3.84 1.26 29.40
N PHE A 300 4.70 1.05 30.41
CA PHE A 300 5.50 -0.16 30.61
C PHE A 300 4.70 -1.45 30.83
N GLN A 301 3.36 -1.41 30.90
CA GLN A 301 2.53 -2.60 30.73
C GLN A 301 2.75 -3.26 29.35
N ALA A 302 3.04 -2.47 28.31
CA ALA A 302 3.45 -2.98 27.00
C ALA A 302 4.84 -3.67 27.01
N LEU A 303 5.64 -3.52 28.08
CA LEU A 303 6.83 -4.35 28.30
C LEU A 303 6.54 -5.64 29.08
N ARG A 304 5.42 -5.74 29.80
CA ARG A 304 5.02 -6.98 30.50
C ARG A 304 4.55 -8.08 29.54
N CYS A 305 3.92 -7.70 28.45
CA CYS A 305 3.52 -8.59 27.35
C CYS A 305 4.62 -8.77 26.30
N ALA A 306 5.82 -8.23 26.51
CA ALA A 306 6.87 -8.19 25.49
C ALA A 306 7.15 -9.59 24.90
N PRO A 307 7.47 -9.67 23.58
CA PRO A 307 7.63 -10.95 22.91
C PRO A 307 8.82 -11.74 23.48
N GLY A 308 8.75 -13.07 23.44
CA GLY A 308 9.72 -13.97 24.11
C GLY A 308 11.18 -13.77 23.69
N VAL A 309 11.42 -13.25 22.48
CA VAL A 309 12.75 -12.80 22.00
C VAL A 309 13.39 -11.73 22.91
N LEU A 310 12.59 -10.93 23.62
CA LEU A 310 13.02 -9.77 24.40
C LEU A 310 12.74 -9.86 25.90
N GLN A 311 11.96 -10.83 26.39
CA GLN A 311 11.64 -10.93 27.84
C GLN A 311 12.89 -11.03 28.73
N GLY A 312 13.95 -11.71 28.27
CA GLY A 312 15.24 -11.78 28.97
C GLY A 312 16.17 -10.58 28.75
N TYR A 313 15.75 -9.57 27.97
CA TYR A 313 16.53 -8.40 27.55
C TYR A 313 15.78 -7.08 27.83
N ILE A 314 14.86 -7.10 28.79
CA ILE A 314 14.14 -5.93 29.31
C ILE A 314 14.46 -5.84 30.81
N GLY A 315 15.50 -5.08 31.13
CA GLY A 315 16.01 -4.93 32.50
C GLY A 315 17.21 -4.00 32.56
N PRO A 316 17.68 -3.65 33.77
CA PRO A 316 18.88 -2.84 33.96
C PRO A 316 20.13 -3.55 33.43
N ASN A 317 21.13 -2.77 33.01
CA ASN A 317 22.39 -3.22 32.42
C ASN A 317 22.29 -3.89 31.03
N VAL A 318 21.11 -3.95 30.40
CA VAL A 318 20.99 -4.38 28.99
C VAL A 318 21.41 -3.23 28.08
N THR A 319 22.22 -3.50 27.04
CA THR A 319 22.68 -2.46 26.09
C THR A 319 21.84 -2.39 24.82
N LEU A 320 21.82 -1.23 24.15
CA LEU A 320 21.15 -1.04 22.85
C LEU A 320 21.60 -2.08 21.82
N GLY A 321 22.91 -2.35 21.73
CA GLY A 321 23.49 -3.37 20.86
C GLY A 321 23.03 -4.78 21.19
N THR A 322 22.82 -5.10 22.48
CA THR A 322 22.26 -6.41 22.89
C THR A 322 20.85 -6.59 22.33
N VAL A 323 19.99 -5.56 22.43
CA VAL A 323 18.63 -5.59 21.87
C VAL A 323 18.68 -5.75 20.35
N VAL A 324 19.44 -4.91 19.65
CA VAL A 324 19.57 -4.95 18.18
C VAL A 324 20.08 -6.31 17.69
N GLN A 325 21.11 -6.88 18.32
CA GLN A 325 21.64 -8.20 17.98
C GLN A 325 20.63 -9.32 18.23
N ARG A 326 19.89 -9.29 19.34
CA ARG A 326 18.86 -10.31 19.65
C ARG A 326 17.72 -10.26 18.63
N VAL A 327 17.25 -9.07 18.27
CA VAL A 327 16.18 -8.89 17.27
C VAL A 327 16.66 -9.29 15.87
N LYS A 328 17.87 -8.89 15.44
CA LYS A 328 18.47 -9.34 14.17
C LYS A 328 18.63 -10.87 14.10
N ALA A 329 19.09 -11.48 15.20
CA ALA A 329 19.25 -12.94 15.28
C ALA A 329 17.91 -13.68 15.33
N ALA A 330 16.86 -13.07 15.86
CA ALA A 330 15.50 -13.60 15.80
C ALA A 330 14.90 -13.46 14.39
N ALA A 331 14.98 -12.28 13.76
CA ALA A 331 14.46 -12.04 12.41
C ALA A 331 15.05 -13.03 11.38
N ARG A 332 16.37 -13.26 11.42
CA ARG A 332 17.08 -14.26 10.59
C ARG A 332 16.62 -15.72 10.79
N ARG A 333 15.96 -16.05 11.90
CA ARG A 333 15.45 -17.41 12.23
C ARG A 333 13.93 -17.51 12.29
N GLY A 334 13.24 -16.37 12.36
CA GLY A 334 11.81 -16.22 12.66
C GLY A 334 11.00 -15.55 11.55
N ALA A 335 11.59 -15.36 10.38
CA ALA A 335 10.81 -15.26 9.15
C ALA A 335 9.94 -16.51 9.02
N ASN A 336 8.63 -16.33 9.09
CA ASN A 336 7.67 -17.43 8.93
C ASN A 336 7.51 -17.75 7.43
N ASN A 337 6.65 -18.71 7.08
CA ASN A 337 6.41 -19.06 5.68
C ASN A 337 5.77 -17.96 4.82
N ARG A 338 5.20 -16.90 5.42
CA ARG A 338 4.59 -15.76 4.71
C ARG A 338 5.55 -14.59 4.47
N ASP A 339 6.53 -14.42 5.36
CA ASP A 339 7.37 -13.24 5.43
C ASP A 339 8.85 -13.60 5.12
N ARG A 340 9.12 -14.68 4.39
CA ARG A 340 10.48 -15.07 3.97
C ARG A 340 10.74 -14.60 2.55
N GLU A 341 11.81 -13.82 2.38
CA GLU A 341 12.42 -13.51 1.08
C GLU A 341 13.04 -14.77 0.44
N THR A 342 12.48 -15.21 -0.68
CA THR A 342 12.95 -16.31 -1.53
C THR A 342 13.33 -15.80 -2.93
N ASP A 343 13.64 -14.51 -3.07
CA ASP A 343 13.84 -13.77 -4.32
C ASP A 343 12.55 -13.62 -5.16
N GLU A 344 11.34 -13.77 -4.59
CA GLU A 344 10.08 -13.61 -5.32
C GLU A 344 9.98 -12.21 -5.96
N LEU A 345 10.17 -11.14 -5.18
CA LEU A 345 10.10 -9.76 -5.67
C LEU A 345 11.12 -9.47 -6.78
N ARG A 346 12.34 -10.01 -6.65
CA ARG A 346 13.42 -9.87 -7.64
C ARG A 346 12.98 -10.44 -8.99
N HIS A 347 12.48 -11.67 -8.98
CA HIS A 347 12.03 -12.34 -10.20
C HIS A 347 10.69 -11.79 -10.70
N SER A 348 9.86 -11.22 -9.83
CA SER A 348 8.69 -10.44 -10.22
C SER A 348 9.08 -9.22 -11.05
N LEU A 349 10.03 -8.41 -10.59
CA LEU A 349 10.49 -7.23 -11.34
C LEU A 349 11.20 -7.62 -12.64
N ARG A 350 12.03 -8.67 -12.64
CA ARG A 350 12.56 -9.27 -13.88
C ARG A 350 11.46 -9.66 -14.86
N SER A 351 10.37 -10.27 -14.37
CA SER A 351 9.24 -10.65 -15.21
C SER A 351 8.53 -9.44 -15.84
N VAL A 352 8.47 -8.31 -15.12
CA VAL A 352 7.94 -7.04 -15.63
C VAL A 352 8.85 -6.45 -16.72
N GLU A 353 10.16 -6.31 -16.50
CA GLU A 353 11.07 -5.81 -17.55
C GLU A 353 11.12 -6.76 -18.77
N GLN A 354 11.04 -8.09 -18.55
CA GLN A 354 11.08 -9.08 -19.61
C GLN A 354 9.88 -8.98 -20.57
N HIS A 355 8.67 -8.71 -20.03
CA HIS A 355 7.38 -8.88 -20.73
C HIS A 355 6.49 -7.63 -20.83
N VAL A 356 6.82 -6.52 -20.15
CA VAL A 356 6.02 -5.27 -20.16
C VAL A 356 6.85 -4.11 -20.74
N ARG A 357 7.64 -4.40 -21.78
CA ARG A 357 8.67 -3.50 -22.37
C ARG A 357 8.17 -2.15 -22.92
N TRP A 358 6.86 -1.92 -22.97
CA TRP A 358 6.26 -0.62 -23.32
C TRP A 358 6.12 0.32 -22.11
N HIS A 359 6.20 -0.19 -20.88
CA HIS A 359 5.99 0.58 -19.66
C HIS A 359 7.15 1.54 -19.35
N ARG A 360 6.82 2.79 -19.00
CA ARG A 360 7.78 3.87 -18.68
C ARG A 360 7.50 4.54 -17.33
N GLY A 361 6.49 4.06 -16.58
CA GLY A 361 6.10 4.57 -15.27
C GLY A 361 7.07 4.17 -14.15
N ARG A 362 6.83 4.71 -12.95
CA ARG A 362 7.68 4.42 -11.77
C ARG A 362 7.40 3.01 -11.24
N VAL A 363 8.43 2.42 -10.64
CA VAL A 363 8.29 1.25 -9.76
C VAL A 363 8.46 1.72 -8.32
N VAL A 364 7.38 1.61 -7.53
CA VAL A 364 7.32 2.03 -6.12
C VAL A 364 7.09 0.81 -5.25
N MET A 365 7.96 0.56 -4.28
CA MET A 365 7.85 -0.56 -3.34
C MET A 365 7.41 -0.05 -1.97
N VAL A 366 6.16 -0.27 -1.59
CA VAL A 366 5.65 0.03 -0.27
C VAL A 366 6.02 -1.11 0.68
N SER A 367 6.94 -0.85 1.60
CA SER A 367 7.46 -1.83 2.55
C SER A 367 7.40 -1.32 4.00
N PRO A 368 7.43 -2.20 5.00
CA PRO A 368 7.52 -1.82 6.41
C PRO A 368 8.93 -1.36 6.85
N GLY A 369 9.67 -0.67 5.97
CA GLY A 369 10.89 0.07 6.29
C GLY A 369 12.21 -0.49 5.74
N HIS A 370 12.16 -1.40 4.77
CA HIS A 370 13.32 -2.08 4.23
C HIS A 370 13.44 -1.98 2.71
N HIS A 371 14.67 -1.79 2.21
CA HIS A 371 15.02 -1.85 0.79
C HIS A 371 15.46 -3.29 0.43
N PRO A 372 15.19 -3.82 -0.78
CA PRO A 372 15.60 -5.17 -1.13
C PRO A 372 17.12 -5.26 -1.31
N THR A 373 17.76 -6.25 -0.69
CA THR A 373 19.24 -6.36 -0.62
C THR A 373 19.91 -6.78 -1.94
N TRP A 374 19.13 -7.12 -2.96
CA TRP A 374 19.61 -7.40 -4.32
C TRP A 374 19.65 -6.15 -5.21
N VAL A 375 19.08 -5.02 -4.77
CA VAL A 375 19.15 -3.74 -5.48
C VAL A 375 20.53 -3.11 -5.25
N ASP A 376 21.17 -2.72 -6.35
CA ASP A 376 22.45 -2.03 -6.38
C ASP A 376 22.27 -0.57 -5.94
N GLY A 377 22.79 -0.24 -4.76
CA GLY A 377 22.69 1.10 -4.19
C GLY A 377 23.34 2.20 -5.06
N ALA A 378 24.43 1.89 -5.76
CA ALA A 378 25.09 2.87 -6.63
C ALA A 378 24.25 3.15 -7.89
N LYS A 379 23.77 2.10 -8.56
CA LYS A 379 22.89 2.23 -9.73
C LYS A 379 21.58 2.92 -9.36
N ASN A 380 20.90 2.47 -8.29
CA ASN A 380 19.59 3.03 -7.88
C ASN A 380 19.68 4.48 -7.38
N PHE A 381 20.82 4.90 -6.82
CA PHE A 381 21.04 6.28 -6.39
C PHE A 381 21.43 7.20 -7.56
N LEU A 382 22.21 6.71 -8.54
CA LEU A 382 22.83 7.55 -9.57
C LEU A 382 22.13 7.51 -10.93
N ALA A 383 21.62 6.36 -11.39
CA ALA A 383 21.32 6.13 -12.81
C ALA A 383 20.20 7.00 -13.42
N GLY A 384 19.32 7.56 -12.59
CA GLY A 384 18.33 8.57 -13.01
C GLY A 384 18.95 9.88 -13.50
N VAL A 385 20.12 10.27 -12.97
CA VAL A 385 20.84 11.50 -13.33
C VAL A 385 22.15 11.23 -14.06
N CYS A 386 22.94 10.29 -13.56
CA CYS A 386 24.27 9.97 -14.06
C CYS A 386 24.26 8.74 -14.96
N GLY A 387 24.75 8.90 -16.19
CA GLY A 387 24.84 7.81 -17.15
C GLY A 387 25.58 8.20 -18.41
N ASP A 388 26.26 7.23 -19.01
CA ASP A 388 26.81 7.31 -20.35
C ASP A 388 25.70 7.09 -21.42
N ALA A 389 26.07 6.97 -22.69
CA ALA A 389 25.13 6.68 -23.78
C ALA A 389 24.34 5.36 -23.59
N ARG A 390 24.96 4.31 -23.01
CA ARG A 390 24.32 3.02 -22.67
C ARG A 390 23.22 3.23 -21.63
N VAL A 391 23.50 3.92 -20.53
CA VAL A 391 22.48 4.24 -19.51
C VAL A 391 21.40 5.19 -20.05
N GLN A 392 21.72 6.12 -20.96
CA GLN A 392 20.70 6.92 -21.64
C GLN A 392 19.79 6.07 -22.53
N ALA A 393 20.32 5.08 -23.27
CA ALA A 393 19.54 4.21 -24.14
C ALA A 393 18.50 3.37 -23.36
N LEU A 394 18.87 2.85 -22.18
CA LEU A 394 18.00 2.06 -21.31
C LEU A 394 16.70 2.79 -20.90
N ARG A 395 16.72 4.13 -20.85
CA ARG A 395 15.54 4.98 -20.56
C ARG A 395 14.42 4.80 -21.59
N THR A 396 14.75 4.33 -22.79
CA THR A 396 13.81 4.12 -23.89
C THR A 396 13.39 2.67 -24.09
N SER A 397 14.05 1.68 -23.45
CA SER A 397 13.81 0.24 -23.67
C SER A 397 12.78 -0.40 -22.73
N GLY A 398 12.33 0.31 -21.68
CA GLY A 398 11.47 -0.26 -20.62
C GLY A 398 12.23 -0.89 -19.46
N THR A 399 13.51 -0.53 -19.31
CA THR A 399 14.35 -0.87 -18.16
C THR A 399 14.19 0.22 -17.09
N HIS A 400 13.99 -0.17 -15.83
CA HIS A 400 13.81 0.76 -14.72
C HIS A 400 15.16 1.16 -14.13
N LEU A 401 15.55 2.43 -14.32
CA LEU A 401 16.77 3.00 -13.73
C LEU A 401 16.60 3.44 -12.26
N ARG A 402 15.39 3.33 -11.70
CA ARG A 402 15.08 3.64 -10.30
C ARG A 402 13.95 2.76 -9.77
N VAL A 403 14.15 2.25 -8.56
CA VAL A 403 13.13 1.60 -7.72
C VAL A 403 13.05 2.37 -6.40
N THR A 404 11.90 2.97 -6.12
CA THR A 404 11.70 3.79 -4.91
C THR A 404 11.02 2.97 -3.83
N THR A 405 11.74 2.61 -2.77
CA THR A 405 11.13 2.03 -1.57
C THR A 405 10.52 3.14 -0.71
N VAL A 406 9.23 3.02 -0.39
CA VAL A 406 8.47 3.92 0.49
C VAL A 406 8.10 3.15 1.76
N HIS A 407 8.31 3.76 2.93
CA HIS A 407 7.87 3.19 4.19
C HIS A 407 6.33 3.26 4.31
N GLN A 408 5.66 2.13 4.56
CA GLN A 408 4.19 2.03 4.60
C GLN A 408 3.53 3.13 5.47
N ASP A 409 4.12 3.45 6.61
CA ASP A 409 3.68 4.48 7.57
C ASP A 409 3.56 5.92 7.00
N ALA A 410 4.16 6.20 5.83
CA ALA A 410 3.97 7.45 5.10
C ALA A 410 2.58 7.52 4.42
N LEU A 411 1.96 6.37 4.21
CA LEU A 411 0.64 6.19 3.61
C LEU A 411 -0.44 5.81 4.66
N MET A 412 -0.03 5.26 5.81
CA MET A 412 -0.94 4.86 6.90
C MET A 412 -1.35 6.03 7.80
N PRO A 413 -2.55 6.01 8.42
CA PRO A 413 -3.00 7.05 9.33
C PRO A 413 -2.10 7.22 10.54
N TYR A 414 -1.91 8.48 10.95
CA TYR A 414 -1.36 8.83 12.25
C TYR A 414 -2.18 8.17 13.38
N GLY A 415 -1.51 7.60 14.38
CA GLY A 415 -2.16 6.76 15.41
C GLY A 415 -2.58 5.35 14.94
N MET A 416 -2.25 4.93 13.71
CA MET A 416 -2.61 3.59 13.19
C MET A 416 -1.47 2.81 12.52
N ARG A 417 -0.24 3.30 12.65
CA ARG A 417 0.95 2.79 11.95
C ARG A 417 1.38 1.37 12.32
N LEU A 418 1.04 0.88 13.52
CA LEU A 418 1.38 -0.49 13.95
C LEU A 418 0.42 -1.52 13.34
N THR A 419 0.50 -1.72 12.02
CA THR A 419 -0.35 -2.67 11.29
C THR A 419 0.44 -3.60 10.37
N VAL A 420 -0.08 -4.82 10.22
CA VAL A 420 0.26 -5.76 9.13
C VAL A 420 -0.98 -6.20 8.36
N ASN A 421 -2.08 -5.46 8.49
CA ASN A 421 -3.32 -5.77 7.77
C ASN A 421 -3.18 -5.31 6.32
N SER A 422 -2.96 -6.28 5.42
CA SER A 422 -2.79 -6.02 3.98
C SER A 422 -3.91 -5.14 3.41
N HIS A 423 -5.16 -5.31 3.84
CA HIS A 423 -6.28 -4.54 3.27
C HIS A 423 -6.31 -3.09 3.78
N ALA A 424 -5.87 -2.84 5.01
CA ALA A 424 -5.69 -1.48 5.53
C ALA A 424 -4.47 -0.76 4.92
N ILE A 425 -3.48 -1.51 4.43
CA ILE A 425 -2.34 -0.95 3.66
C ILE A 425 -2.80 -0.67 2.22
N GLU A 426 -3.45 -1.65 1.59
CA GLU A 426 -3.96 -1.60 0.22
C GLU A 426 -4.93 -0.43 -0.04
N GLN A 427 -5.81 -0.12 0.93
CA GLN A 427 -6.75 1.01 0.84
C GLN A 427 -6.06 2.39 0.73
N HIS A 428 -4.77 2.48 1.06
CA HIS A 428 -3.99 3.71 1.06
C HIS A 428 -2.85 3.73 0.02
N LEU A 429 -2.70 2.71 -0.84
CA LEU A 429 -1.65 2.72 -1.88
C LEU A 429 -1.82 3.88 -2.88
N TRP A 430 -3.06 4.32 -3.11
CA TRP A 430 -3.36 5.53 -3.89
C TRP A 430 -2.84 6.83 -3.26
N ARG A 431 -2.37 6.81 -1.99
CA ARG A 431 -1.75 7.96 -1.32
C ARG A 431 -0.27 8.10 -1.64
N VAL A 432 0.31 7.20 -2.45
CA VAL A 432 1.64 7.40 -3.06
C VAL A 432 1.64 8.76 -3.77
N ARG A 433 2.66 9.57 -3.46
CA ARG A 433 2.76 10.95 -3.95
C ARG A 433 2.86 10.98 -5.47
N ASN A 434 2.07 11.87 -6.06
CA ASN A 434 1.85 12.01 -7.50
C ASN A 434 1.48 10.67 -8.18
N VAL A 435 0.70 9.80 -7.53
CA VAL A 435 0.19 8.58 -8.18
C VAL A 435 -0.61 8.92 -9.44
N THR A 436 -0.41 8.13 -10.48
CA THR A 436 -1.14 8.22 -11.75
C THR A 436 -2.66 7.99 -11.60
N PRO A 437 -3.51 8.44 -12.55
CA PRO A 437 -4.98 8.35 -12.47
C PRO A 437 -5.50 6.90 -12.35
N VAL A 438 -4.72 5.96 -12.87
CA VAL A 438 -4.78 4.52 -12.58
C VAL A 438 -3.40 4.10 -12.10
N HIS A 439 -3.28 3.08 -11.26
CA HIS A 439 -2.01 2.42 -10.92
C HIS A 439 -2.16 0.89 -10.98
N VAL A 440 -1.05 0.19 -11.21
CA VAL A 440 -1.01 -1.29 -11.16
C VAL A 440 -0.46 -1.70 -9.79
N TYR A 441 -1.30 -2.33 -8.97
CA TYR A 441 -0.90 -2.94 -7.71
C TYR A 441 -0.43 -4.38 -7.93
N MET A 442 0.76 -4.72 -7.41
CA MET A 442 1.32 -6.05 -7.38
C MET A 442 1.72 -6.43 -5.95
N ASN A 443 1.61 -7.72 -5.61
CA ASN A 443 2.34 -8.27 -4.48
C ASN A 443 3.69 -8.85 -4.96
N ASP A 444 4.66 -9.00 -4.05
CA ASP A 444 5.96 -9.64 -4.33
C ASP A 444 5.86 -11.02 -5.00
N ASP A 445 4.83 -11.81 -4.71
CA ASP A 445 4.60 -13.13 -5.30
C ASP A 445 3.93 -13.16 -6.69
N TYR A 446 3.75 -12.02 -7.38
CA TYR A 446 3.06 -11.94 -8.68
C TYR A 446 4.04 -11.86 -9.87
N PHE A 447 3.84 -12.69 -10.91
CA PHE A 447 4.74 -12.80 -12.05
C PHE A 447 4.02 -12.62 -13.39
N VAL A 448 4.66 -11.88 -14.31
CA VAL A 448 4.25 -11.74 -15.71
C VAL A 448 4.94 -12.83 -16.53
N ASN A 449 4.20 -13.74 -17.15
CA ASN A 449 4.77 -14.97 -17.74
C ASN A 449 4.86 -14.94 -19.27
N ARG A 450 4.20 -13.98 -19.91
CA ARG A 450 4.23 -13.72 -21.36
C ARG A 450 4.04 -12.22 -21.60
N ASP A 451 4.40 -11.76 -22.80
CA ASP A 451 4.31 -10.37 -23.19
C ASP A 451 2.89 -9.80 -22.99
N VAL A 452 2.80 -8.68 -22.29
CA VAL A 452 1.55 -7.99 -21.92
C VAL A 452 1.36 -6.81 -22.86
N ALA A 453 0.21 -6.72 -23.52
CA ALA A 453 -0.16 -5.50 -24.24
C ALA A 453 -0.81 -4.47 -23.28
N ILE A 454 -0.86 -3.20 -23.66
CA ILE A 454 -1.65 -2.20 -22.90
C ILE A 454 -3.13 -2.62 -22.78
N THR A 455 -3.63 -3.34 -23.79
CA THR A 455 -4.99 -3.89 -23.86
C THR A 455 -5.24 -5.09 -22.92
N ASP A 456 -4.22 -5.63 -22.27
CA ASP A 456 -4.37 -6.62 -21.20
C ASP A 456 -4.63 -5.99 -19.83
N LEU A 457 -4.41 -4.68 -19.69
CA LEU A 457 -4.66 -3.89 -18.48
C LEU A 457 -5.89 -2.99 -18.64
N PHE A 458 -6.15 -2.51 -19.87
CA PHE A 458 -7.21 -1.57 -20.21
C PHE A 458 -8.07 -2.07 -21.38
N ASN A 459 -9.39 -1.88 -21.33
CA ASN A 459 -10.26 -2.10 -22.48
C ASN A 459 -10.32 -0.87 -23.41
N GLU A 460 -11.13 -0.96 -24.46
CA GLU A 460 -11.37 0.12 -25.43
C GLU A 460 -11.91 1.42 -24.83
N TYR A 461 -12.53 1.42 -23.64
CA TYR A 461 -12.97 2.63 -22.93
C TYR A 461 -11.91 3.17 -21.95
N GLY A 462 -10.71 2.59 -21.92
CA GLY A 462 -9.70 2.85 -20.90
C GLY A 462 -10.07 2.33 -19.51
N GLY A 463 -11.14 1.54 -19.38
CA GLY A 463 -11.51 0.90 -18.12
C GLY A 463 -10.69 -0.35 -17.83
N THR A 464 -10.56 -0.68 -16.56
CA THR A 464 -9.59 -1.69 -16.08
C THR A 464 -10.04 -3.12 -16.36
N ILE A 465 -9.12 -4.00 -16.77
CA ILE A 465 -9.40 -5.43 -17.00
C ILE A 465 -9.42 -6.19 -15.67
N VAL A 466 -10.61 -6.64 -15.25
CA VAL A 466 -10.85 -7.32 -13.96
C VAL A 466 -10.77 -8.84 -14.13
N ARG A 467 -9.70 -9.44 -13.64
CA ARG A 467 -9.41 -10.88 -13.78
C ARG A 467 -9.93 -11.67 -12.56
N THR A 468 -10.72 -12.72 -12.80
CA THR A 468 -11.48 -13.45 -11.74
C THR A 468 -11.54 -14.97 -11.95
N GLY A 469 -11.77 -15.71 -10.87
CA GLY A 469 -11.90 -17.17 -10.91
C GLY A 469 -13.27 -17.67 -11.40
N VAL A 470 -13.37 -18.98 -11.63
CA VAL A 470 -14.63 -19.64 -12.03
C VAL A 470 -15.72 -19.55 -10.95
N VAL A 471 -15.34 -19.38 -9.68
CA VAL A 471 -16.24 -19.46 -8.52
C VAL A 471 -16.99 -18.14 -8.28
N VAL A 472 -18.32 -18.23 -8.16
CA VAL A 472 -19.23 -17.13 -7.81
C VAL A 472 -19.45 -17.09 -6.30
N ILE A 473 -19.39 -15.89 -5.71
CA ILE A 473 -19.71 -15.64 -4.30
C ILE A 473 -21.24 -15.57 -4.18
N ARG A 474 -21.86 -16.67 -3.76
CA ARG A 474 -23.33 -16.85 -3.81
C ARG A 474 -24.12 -15.93 -2.89
N GLU A 475 -23.57 -15.59 -1.74
CA GLU A 475 -24.25 -14.84 -0.67
C GLU A 475 -23.23 -14.13 0.23
N GLY A 476 -23.56 -12.90 0.65
CA GLY A 476 -22.87 -12.23 1.75
C GLY A 476 -23.20 -12.87 3.11
N ALA A 477 -22.40 -12.58 4.13
CA ALA A 477 -22.77 -12.79 5.54
C ALA A 477 -21.86 -11.97 6.45
N VAL A 478 -22.39 -11.46 7.57
CA VAL A 478 -21.58 -10.80 8.60
C VAL A 478 -20.66 -11.84 9.26
N ALA A 479 -19.36 -11.55 9.36
CA ALA A 479 -18.40 -12.44 9.97
C ALA A 479 -18.30 -12.26 11.50
N ALA A 480 -17.89 -13.32 12.18
CA ALA A 480 -17.32 -13.24 13.53
C ALA A 480 -15.86 -12.72 13.47
N GLY A 481 -15.34 -12.18 14.58
CA GLY A 481 -14.03 -11.51 14.68
C GLY A 481 -12.76 -12.38 14.51
N GLY A 482 -12.87 -13.58 13.94
CA GLY A 482 -11.70 -14.42 13.60
C GLY A 482 -10.99 -13.95 12.33
N ALA A 483 -9.88 -14.60 11.94
CA ALA A 483 -9.02 -14.20 10.81
C ALA A 483 -9.25 -14.99 9.50
N SER A 484 -10.43 -15.58 9.30
CA SER A 484 -10.71 -16.44 8.14
C SER A 484 -10.94 -15.64 6.85
N TRP A 485 -10.05 -15.79 5.87
CA TRP A 485 -10.13 -15.11 4.56
C TRP A 485 -11.48 -15.36 3.85
N ALA A 486 -11.95 -16.61 3.77
CA ALA A 486 -13.22 -16.92 3.12
C ALA A 486 -14.44 -16.28 3.83
N LYS A 487 -14.38 -16.10 5.16
CA LYS A 487 -15.41 -15.35 5.90
C LYS A 487 -15.30 -13.83 5.62
N GLY A 488 -14.08 -13.28 5.49
CA GLY A 488 -13.85 -11.89 5.09
C GLY A 488 -14.32 -11.55 3.67
N VAL A 489 -14.15 -12.46 2.72
CA VAL A 489 -14.75 -12.33 1.38
C VAL A 489 -16.28 -12.29 1.46
N ARG A 490 -16.90 -13.14 2.29
CA ARG A 490 -18.36 -13.10 2.51
C ARG A 490 -18.84 -11.86 3.27
N HIS A 491 -18.03 -11.30 4.17
CA HIS A 491 -18.33 -10.04 4.85
C HIS A 491 -18.24 -8.85 3.89
N THR A 492 -17.19 -8.79 3.08
CA THR A 492 -17.06 -7.80 2.01
C THR A 492 -18.17 -7.93 0.98
N GLN A 493 -18.60 -9.16 0.67
CA GLN A 493 -19.78 -9.40 -0.16
C GLN A 493 -21.08 -8.90 0.50
N GLN A 494 -21.22 -9.00 1.83
CA GLN A 494 -22.38 -8.46 2.56
C GLN A 494 -22.44 -6.93 2.41
N PHE A 495 -21.32 -6.25 2.63
CA PHE A 495 -21.16 -4.81 2.41
C PHE A 495 -21.50 -4.42 0.97
N ASN A 496 -20.83 -5.03 -0.03
CA ASN A 496 -21.06 -4.77 -1.46
C ASN A 496 -22.51 -5.00 -1.88
N THR A 497 -23.17 -6.02 -1.32
CA THR A 497 -24.58 -6.32 -1.63
C THR A 497 -25.51 -5.30 -0.97
N HIS A 498 -25.19 -4.81 0.23
CA HIS A 498 -25.96 -3.75 0.87
C HIS A 498 -25.88 -2.45 0.06
N GLU A 499 -24.67 -1.96 -0.23
CA GLU A 499 -24.44 -0.65 -0.89
C GLU A 499 -24.85 -0.60 -2.36
N LEU A 500 -24.68 -1.71 -3.11
CA LEU A 500 -24.93 -1.73 -4.56
C LEU A 500 -26.24 -2.40 -4.94
N ASP A 501 -26.71 -3.40 -4.20
CA ASP A 501 -27.88 -4.19 -4.62
C ASP A 501 -29.16 -3.81 -3.85
N VAL A 502 -29.04 -3.43 -2.58
CA VAL A 502 -30.18 -3.13 -1.67
C VAL A 502 -30.42 -1.62 -1.54
N LEU A 503 -29.37 -0.84 -1.28
CA LEU A 503 -29.44 0.62 -1.17
C LEU A 503 -29.54 1.26 -2.55
N ARG A 504 -30.30 2.37 -2.62
CA ARG A 504 -30.49 3.15 -3.85
C ARG A 504 -29.23 3.92 -4.22
N GLU A 505 -29.08 4.21 -5.51
CA GLU A 505 -28.00 5.04 -6.08
C GLU A 505 -27.92 6.46 -5.47
N ASP A 506 -29.04 6.95 -4.93
CA ASP A 506 -29.20 8.25 -4.28
C ASP A 506 -29.24 8.19 -2.73
N TYR A 507 -28.83 7.07 -2.13
CA TYR A 507 -28.75 6.95 -0.67
C TYR A 507 -27.44 7.55 -0.10
N LEU A 508 -27.60 8.45 0.87
CA LEU A 508 -26.53 9.07 1.65
C LEU A 508 -26.93 9.10 3.13
N PRO A 509 -26.17 8.49 4.06
CA PRO A 509 -26.52 8.46 5.48
C PRO A 509 -26.48 9.83 6.15
N ASP A 510 -27.52 10.15 6.94
CA ASP A 510 -27.61 11.41 7.70
C ASP A 510 -26.44 11.63 8.66
N ALA A 511 -25.97 10.53 9.29
CA ALA A 511 -24.82 10.55 10.19
C ALA A 511 -23.52 10.93 9.46
N LEU A 512 -23.36 10.49 8.21
CA LEU A 512 -22.20 10.82 7.36
C LEU A 512 -22.24 12.30 6.94
N VAL A 513 -23.41 12.83 6.56
CA VAL A 513 -23.58 14.27 6.28
C VAL A 513 -23.26 15.11 7.51
N THR A 514 -23.80 14.74 8.67
CA THR A 514 -23.56 15.44 9.95
C THR A 514 -22.08 15.42 10.33
N MET A 515 -21.40 14.28 10.12
CA MET A 515 -19.95 14.16 10.31
C MET A 515 -19.17 15.06 9.36
N TRP A 516 -19.49 15.06 8.06
CA TRP A 516 -18.83 15.90 7.05
C TRP A 516 -19.00 17.40 7.33
N GLU A 517 -20.15 17.82 7.86
CA GLU A 517 -20.39 19.21 8.27
C GLU A 517 -19.61 19.56 9.55
N ARG A 518 -19.65 18.69 10.59
CA ARG A 518 -18.89 18.87 11.84
C ARG A 518 -17.37 18.90 11.61
N LEU A 519 -16.86 18.05 10.71
CA LEU A 519 -15.45 17.97 10.31
C LEU A 519 -15.08 18.93 9.15
N ARG A 520 -16.00 19.80 8.71
CA ARG A 520 -15.80 20.81 7.65
C ARG A 520 -15.24 20.23 6.33
N ARG A 521 -15.61 18.99 6.00
CA ARG A 521 -15.28 18.32 4.73
C ARG A 521 -15.94 19.04 3.54
N VAL A 522 -17.13 19.59 3.76
CA VAL A 522 -17.86 20.42 2.79
C VAL A 522 -17.30 21.84 2.81
N ARG A 523 -16.75 22.29 1.68
CA ARG A 523 -16.22 23.65 1.53
C ARG A 523 -17.30 24.61 1.03
N ALA A 524 -17.08 25.91 1.24
CA ALA A 524 -17.92 26.95 0.66
C ALA A 524 -17.93 26.84 -0.88
N ARG A 525 -19.08 27.12 -1.50
CA ARG A 525 -19.20 27.22 -2.97
C ARG A 525 -18.44 28.46 -3.44
N ALA A 526 -17.76 28.34 -4.59
CA ALA A 526 -17.17 29.51 -5.27
C ALA A 526 -18.23 30.34 -6.03
N ASP A 527 -19.32 29.69 -6.43
CA ASP A 527 -20.47 30.24 -7.16
C ASP A 527 -21.74 29.57 -6.61
N PRO A 528 -22.84 30.29 -6.32
CA PRO A 528 -24.10 29.69 -5.86
C PRO A 528 -24.62 28.53 -6.72
N SER A 529 -24.37 28.56 -8.04
CA SER A 529 -24.78 27.52 -9.01
C SER A 529 -23.86 26.29 -9.02
N ALA A 530 -22.65 26.38 -8.46
CA ALA A 530 -21.69 25.28 -8.41
C ALA A 530 -21.94 24.34 -7.23
N LEU A 531 -21.62 23.06 -7.41
CA LEU A 531 -21.64 22.08 -6.32
C LEU A 531 -20.59 22.43 -5.25
N ALA A 532 -20.96 22.28 -3.98
CA ALA A 532 -20.06 22.53 -2.85
C ALA A 532 -18.93 21.48 -2.80
N PRO A 533 -17.64 21.84 -2.93
CA PRO A 533 -16.56 20.86 -2.98
C PRO A 533 -16.43 20.06 -1.68
N LEU A 534 -16.43 18.73 -1.79
CA LEU A 534 -16.17 17.82 -0.68
C LEU A 534 -14.69 17.42 -0.69
N SER A 535 -13.98 17.60 0.42
CA SER A 535 -12.59 17.12 0.54
C SER A 535 -12.54 15.63 0.82
N VAL A 536 -11.65 14.91 0.13
CA VAL A 536 -11.22 13.56 0.52
C VAL A 536 -10.68 13.58 1.95
N ALA A 537 -10.88 12.50 2.69
CA ALA A 537 -10.50 12.38 4.10
C ALA A 537 -9.01 12.73 4.34
N PRO A 538 -8.68 13.60 5.31
CA PRO A 538 -7.29 13.84 5.72
C PRO A 538 -6.73 12.64 6.48
N LEU A 539 -5.59 12.10 6.01
CA LEU A 539 -4.96 10.90 6.56
C LEU A 539 -4.71 10.98 8.07
N ASN A 540 -4.36 12.16 8.57
CA ASN A 540 -4.04 12.40 9.97
C ASN A 540 -5.27 12.55 10.89
N GLU A 541 -6.50 12.53 10.35
CA GLU A 541 -7.75 12.66 11.14
C GLU A 541 -8.49 11.33 11.35
N ALA A 542 -8.16 10.27 10.61
CA ALA A 542 -8.90 9.00 10.68
C ALA A 542 -8.92 8.37 12.08
N VAL A 543 -7.94 8.69 12.95
CA VAL A 543 -7.95 8.25 14.36
C VAL A 543 -9.04 8.93 15.18
N ASP A 544 -9.29 10.23 15.01
CA ASP A 544 -10.43 10.88 15.66
C ASP A 544 -11.75 10.38 15.04
N VAL A 545 -11.79 10.11 13.72
CA VAL A 545 -12.97 9.55 13.07
C VAL A 545 -13.36 8.18 13.66
N ALA A 546 -12.38 7.27 13.80
CA ALA A 546 -12.61 5.92 14.30
C ALA A 546 -13.11 5.88 15.76
N HIS A 547 -12.69 6.84 16.60
CA HIS A 547 -13.14 6.96 17.99
C HIS A 547 -14.47 7.73 18.13
N GLU A 548 -14.73 8.76 17.31
CA GLU A 548 -15.90 9.65 17.48
C GLU A 548 -17.12 9.31 16.61
N TYR A 549 -16.98 8.49 15.56
CA TYR A 549 -18.05 8.22 14.60
C TYR A 549 -18.09 6.73 14.21
N GLU A 550 -18.79 5.92 15.02
CA GLU A 550 -18.96 4.49 14.75
C GLU A 550 -19.68 4.25 13.39
N PRO A 551 -19.21 3.29 12.57
CA PRO A 551 -19.90 2.89 11.33
C PRO A 551 -21.22 2.17 11.62
N GLU A 552 -22.16 2.23 10.66
CA GLU A 552 -23.44 1.52 10.81
C GLU A 552 -23.26 -0.01 10.65
N PRO A 553 -23.86 -0.82 11.54
CA PRO A 553 -23.69 -2.27 11.50
C PRO A 553 -24.40 -2.88 10.28
N LEU A 554 -23.66 -3.65 9.49
CA LEU A 554 -24.23 -4.37 8.34
C LEU A 554 -25.40 -5.28 8.76
N PRO A 555 -26.44 -5.43 7.92
CA PRO A 555 -27.54 -6.34 8.20
C PRO A 555 -27.05 -7.75 8.52
N ASN A 556 -27.48 -8.32 9.64
CA ASN A 556 -27.04 -9.66 10.06
C ASN A 556 -27.68 -10.81 9.23
N VAL A 557 -28.70 -10.52 8.43
CA VAL A 557 -29.33 -11.49 7.51
C VAL A 557 -28.49 -11.62 6.23
N PRO A 558 -28.06 -12.82 5.83
CA PRO A 558 -27.30 -13.04 4.58
C PRO A 558 -27.98 -12.44 3.35
N LEU A 559 -27.27 -11.57 2.61
CA LEU A 559 -27.80 -10.95 1.40
C LEU A 559 -27.36 -11.71 0.14
N THR A 560 -28.31 -11.98 -0.76
CA THR A 560 -28.04 -12.54 -2.09
C THR A 560 -27.83 -11.38 -3.09
N PRO A 561 -26.74 -11.38 -3.88
CA PRO A 561 -26.44 -10.27 -4.77
C PRO A 561 -27.30 -10.25 -6.04
N ARG A 562 -27.61 -9.05 -6.54
CA ARG A 562 -28.30 -8.83 -7.83
C ARG A 562 -27.37 -9.10 -9.01
N ARG A 563 -26.09 -8.72 -8.89
CA ARG A 563 -25.02 -8.99 -9.87
C ARG A 563 -24.11 -10.11 -9.32
N PRO A 564 -23.94 -11.25 -9.99
CA PRO A 564 -23.01 -12.30 -9.55
C PRO A 564 -21.55 -11.80 -9.44
N ARG A 565 -21.06 -11.68 -8.20
CA ARG A 565 -19.67 -11.31 -7.91
C ARG A 565 -18.80 -12.56 -7.81
N ARG A 566 -17.55 -12.49 -8.24
CA ARG A 566 -16.61 -13.63 -8.34
C ARG A 566 -15.43 -13.46 -7.39
N PHE A 567 -14.74 -14.56 -7.10
CA PHE A 567 -13.44 -14.48 -6.42
C PHE A 567 -12.40 -13.84 -7.36
N ALA A 568 -11.64 -12.85 -6.87
CA ALA A 568 -10.52 -12.28 -7.60
C ALA A 568 -9.42 -13.32 -7.87
N THR A 569 -8.76 -13.24 -9.02
CA THR A 569 -7.49 -13.97 -9.23
C THR A 569 -6.37 -13.29 -8.44
N HIS A 570 -5.36 -14.06 -8.02
CA HIS A 570 -4.10 -13.48 -7.56
C HIS A 570 -3.29 -13.13 -8.81
N ALA A 571 -3.34 -11.86 -9.20
CA ALA A 571 -2.74 -11.29 -10.41
C ALA A 571 -2.65 -9.77 -10.22
N PRO A 572 -1.86 -9.04 -11.04
CA PRO A 572 -1.77 -7.59 -10.95
C PRO A 572 -3.16 -6.92 -10.99
N PHE A 573 -3.44 -6.09 -10.00
CA PHE A 573 -4.70 -5.36 -9.88
C PHE A 573 -4.55 -3.97 -10.51
N VAL A 574 -5.43 -3.62 -11.44
CA VAL A 574 -5.41 -2.32 -12.09
C VAL A 574 -6.45 -1.42 -11.40
N TYR A 575 -5.99 -0.41 -10.67
CA TYR A 575 -6.78 0.40 -9.75
C TYR A 575 -6.93 1.85 -10.21
N CYS A 576 -8.15 2.23 -10.59
CA CYS A 576 -8.57 3.61 -10.80
C CYS A 576 -8.49 4.39 -9.46
N THR A 577 -7.52 5.30 -9.38
CA THR A 577 -7.17 6.08 -8.18
C THR A 577 -8.37 6.86 -7.62
N ASN A 578 -9.24 7.37 -8.50
CA ASN A 578 -10.45 8.09 -8.08
C ASN A 578 -11.51 7.21 -7.39
N MET A 579 -11.58 5.90 -7.68
CA MET A 579 -12.50 5.01 -6.96
C MET A 579 -12.07 4.83 -5.50
N LEU A 580 -10.78 4.71 -5.23
CA LEU A 580 -10.27 4.59 -3.86
C LEU A 580 -10.47 5.89 -3.05
N ARG A 581 -10.35 7.05 -3.70
CA ARG A 581 -10.73 8.36 -3.13
C ARG A 581 -12.22 8.46 -2.78
N PHE A 582 -13.10 8.00 -3.69
CA PHE A 582 -14.54 7.92 -3.42
C PHE A 582 -14.83 6.99 -2.24
N LEU A 583 -14.26 5.78 -2.23
CA LEU A 583 -14.47 4.80 -1.17
C LEU A 583 -14.02 5.32 0.20
N GLU A 584 -12.82 5.88 0.30
CA GLU A 584 -12.30 6.43 1.57
C GLU A 584 -13.11 7.65 2.07
N THR A 585 -13.76 8.40 1.16
CA THR A 585 -14.61 9.54 1.55
C THR A 585 -16.04 9.11 1.93
N ARG A 586 -16.65 8.21 1.15
CA ARG A 586 -18.03 7.70 1.36
C ARG A 586 -18.12 6.68 2.49
N TYR A 587 -17.02 6.00 2.80
CA TYR A 587 -16.91 4.98 3.84
C TYR A 587 -15.80 5.31 4.86
N GLU A 588 -15.64 6.61 5.13
CA GLU A 588 -14.59 7.16 6.01
C GLU A 588 -14.65 6.53 7.43
N ARG A 589 -15.86 6.31 7.98
CA ARG A 589 -16.04 5.65 9.29
C ARG A 589 -15.64 4.19 9.25
N GLU A 590 -16.09 3.47 8.22
CA GLU A 590 -15.92 2.04 8.04
C GLU A 590 -14.44 1.67 7.81
N PHE A 591 -13.71 2.48 7.03
CA PHE A 591 -12.27 2.33 6.80
C PHE A 591 -11.46 2.74 8.03
N ALA A 592 -11.81 3.85 8.68
CA ALA A 592 -11.16 4.31 9.92
C ALA A 592 -11.29 3.29 11.06
N HIS A 593 -12.50 2.79 11.32
CA HIS A 593 -12.80 1.79 12.36
C HIS A 593 -12.03 0.49 12.13
N ASN A 594 -12.04 -0.06 10.91
CA ASN A 594 -11.25 -1.24 10.57
C ASN A 594 -9.74 -1.00 10.77
N SER A 595 -9.24 0.18 10.39
CA SER A 595 -7.82 0.54 10.55
C SER A 595 -7.41 0.71 12.02
N LEU A 596 -8.32 1.19 12.87
CA LEU A 596 -8.10 1.31 14.31
C LEU A 596 -8.02 -0.07 14.97
N HIS A 597 -9.08 -0.88 14.83
CA HIS A 597 -9.24 -2.10 15.61
C HIS A 597 -8.61 -3.35 14.98
N HIS A 598 -8.42 -3.39 13.65
CA HIS A 598 -7.90 -4.55 12.93
C HIS A 598 -6.45 -4.34 12.45
N ARG A 599 -5.54 -4.14 13.42
CA ARG A 599 -4.07 -4.05 13.24
C ARG A 599 -3.42 -5.28 12.55
N SER A 600 -4.20 -6.35 12.36
CA SER A 600 -3.88 -7.54 11.54
C SER A 600 -5.18 -8.10 10.96
N ARG A 601 -5.11 -8.78 9.80
CA ARG A 601 -6.29 -9.20 9.01
C ARG A 601 -7.36 -9.92 9.85
N LYS A 602 -8.58 -9.39 9.85
CA LYS A 602 -9.79 -10.00 10.42
C LYS A 602 -10.79 -10.32 9.31
N ALA A 603 -11.71 -11.25 9.59
CA ALA A 603 -12.84 -11.54 8.71
C ALA A 603 -13.91 -10.43 8.70
N ARG A 604 -13.74 -9.38 9.51
CA ARG A 604 -14.56 -8.16 9.50
C ARG A 604 -13.93 -7.01 8.70
N ASP A 605 -12.75 -7.21 8.11
CA ASP A 605 -12.19 -6.22 7.18
C ASP A 605 -13.00 -6.16 5.89
N LEU A 606 -13.00 -4.99 5.26
CA LEU A 606 -13.41 -4.83 3.88
C LEU A 606 -12.22 -5.12 2.96
N PHE A 607 -12.27 -6.24 2.22
CA PHE A 607 -11.16 -6.69 1.38
C PHE A 607 -11.14 -5.88 0.08
N ILE A 608 -10.18 -4.97 -0.05
CA ILE A 608 -10.13 -3.94 -1.12
C ILE A 608 -10.31 -4.48 -2.55
N PRO A 609 -9.71 -5.62 -3.00
CA PRO A 609 -9.95 -6.16 -4.34
C PRO A 609 -11.42 -6.50 -4.58
N PHE A 610 -12.15 -6.88 -3.54
CA PHE A 610 -13.56 -7.26 -3.62
C PHE A 610 -14.48 -6.05 -3.52
N VAL A 611 -14.11 -5.00 -2.76
CA VAL A 611 -14.82 -3.71 -2.76
C VAL A 611 -14.65 -3.03 -4.10
N TYR A 612 -13.40 -2.74 -4.50
CA TYR A 612 -13.07 -2.04 -5.75
C TYR A 612 -13.77 -2.69 -6.95
N ASN A 613 -13.55 -3.99 -7.18
CA ASN A 613 -14.15 -4.70 -8.31
C ASN A 613 -15.68 -4.72 -8.27
N ALA A 614 -16.32 -4.65 -7.10
CA ALA A 614 -17.78 -4.54 -7.04
C ALA A 614 -18.27 -3.16 -7.49
N PHE A 615 -17.58 -2.09 -7.09
CA PHE A 615 -17.97 -0.71 -7.43
C PHE A 615 -17.64 -0.35 -8.88
N ILE A 616 -16.46 -0.66 -9.42
CA ILE A 616 -16.15 -0.34 -10.84
C ILE A 616 -17.00 -1.14 -11.85
N MET A 617 -17.46 -2.34 -11.48
CA MET A 617 -18.33 -3.17 -12.33
C MET A 617 -19.84 -2.87 -12.16
N ALA A 618 -20.20 -1.94 -11.28
CA ALA A 618 -21.57 -1.50 -11.05
C ALA A 618 -21.73 -0.01 -11.36
N ARG A 619 -20.97 0.86 -10.67
CA ARG A 619 -21.16 2.32 -10.67
C ARG A 619 -19.81 3.06 -10.83
N PRO A 620 -19.05 2.86 -11.92
CA PRO A 620 -17.74 3.48 -12.13
C PRO A 620 -17.77 5.02 -12.16
N TRP A 621 -18.94 5.62 -12.43
CA TRP A 621 -19.19 7.06 -12.31
C TRP A 621 -19.12 7.60 -10.89
N GLN A 622 -19.35 6.79 -9.84
CA GLN A 622 -19.28 7.25 -8.45
C GLN A 622 -17.88 7.70 -8.03
N ALA A 623 -16.83 7.22 -8.71
CA ALA A 623 -15.46 7.67 -8.52
C ALA A 623 -15.25 9.17 -8.82
N SER A 624 -16.13 9.82 -9.58
CA SER A 624 -15.98 11.23 -9.92
C SER A 624 -15.92 12.11 -8.67
N PRO A 625 -14.96 13.05 -8.56
CA PRO A 625 -14.94 14.03 -7.47
C PRO A 625 -16.17 14.96 -7.48
N LYS A 626 -16.98 14.96 -8.56
CA LYS A 626 -18.26 15.66 -8.65
C LYS A 626 -19.41 14.89 -8.00
N PHE A 627 -19.32 13.56 -7.92
CA PHE A 627 -20.47 12.73 -7.55
C PHE A 627 -20.91 12.91 -6.09
N LEU A 628 -19.99 12.88 -5.12
CA LEU A 628 -20.37 13.09 -3.71
C LEU A 628 -20.92 14.51 -3.44
N PRO A 629 -20.36 15.59 -4.00
CA PRO A 629 -20.99 16.92 -4.01
C PRO A 629 -22.41 16.93 -4.61
N TYR A 630 -22.63 16.26 -5.75
CA TYR A 630 -23.95 16.12 -6.39
C TYR A 630 -24.93 15.37 -5.49
N LEU A 631 -24.50 14.24 -4.91
CA LEU A 631 -25.32 13.40 -4.03
C LEU A 631 -25.72 14.13 -2.75
N LEU A 632 -24.81 14.92 -2.17
CA LEU A 632 -25.09 15.77 -1.00
C LEU A 632 -26.14 16.84 -1.32
N GLU A 633 -26.09 17.45 -2.50
CA GLU A 633 -27.08 18.44 -2.92
C GLU A 633 -28.45 17.81 -3.20
N LEU A 634 -28.48 16.65 -3.87
CA LEU A 634 -29.69 15.84 -4.09
C LEU A 634 -30.33 15.37 -2.77
N HIS A 635 -29.51 15.07 -1.75
CA HIS A 635 -29.97 14.72 -0.42
C HIS A 635 -30.61 15.94 0.29
N ARG A 636 -30.00 17.13 0.19
CA ARG A 636 -30.51 18.38 0.78
C ARG A 636 -31.81 18.85 0.13
N SER A 637 -31.87 18.95 -1.20
CA SER A 637 -33.07 19.44 -1.91
C SER A 637 -34.32 18.62 -1.57
N ARG A 638 -34.18 17.29 -1.42
CA ARG A 638 -35.26 16.38 -0.98
C ARG A 638 -35.67 16.59 0.47
N ARG A 639 -34.73 16.84 1.39
CA ARG A 639 -35.02 17.15 2.80
C ARG A 639 -35.76 18.48 2.97
N GLU A 640 -35.39 19.47 2.16
CA GLU A 640 -35.95 20.82 2.20
C GLU A 640 -37.17 21.00 1.28
N THR A 641 -37.61 19.93 0.58
CA THR A 641 -38.69 19.96 -0.43
C THR A 641 -38.52 21.02 -1.53
N ARG A 642 -37.28 21.40 -1.85
CA ARG A 642 -37.01 22.37 -2.92
C ARG A 642 -37.31 21.74 -4.28
N VAL A 643 -38.01 22.49 -5.12
CA VAL A 643 -38.28 22.13 -6.52
C VAL A 643 -37.13 22.55 -7.44
N ASP A 644 -36.16 23.30 -6.90
CA ASP A 644 -34.96 23.77 -7.59
C ASP A 644 -34.14 22.59 -8.15
N ALA A 645 -33.78 22.66 -9.43
CA ALA A 645 -33.04 21.60 -10.08
C ALA A 645 -31.63 21.46 -9.48
N VAL A 646 -31.27 20.24 -9.06
CA VAL A 646 -29.87 19.90 -8.73
C VAL A 646 -29.01 20.21 -9.97
N PRO A 647 -27.88 20.95 -9.83
CA PRO A 647 -27.12 21.43 -10.97
C PRO A 647 -26.78 20.31 -11.98
N PRO A 648 -27.06 20.50 -13.29
CA PRO A 648 -26.74 19.51 -14.31
C PRO A 648 -25.27 19.12 -14.26
N THR A 649 -25.01 17.85 -13.91
CA THR A 649 -23.68 17.36 -13.55
C THR A 649 -23.22 16.37 -14.60
N LYS A 650 -22.18 16.74 -15.35
CA LYS A 650 -21.57 15.90 -16.39
C LYS A 650 -20.32 15.20 -15.86
N ILE A 651 -20.31 13.88 -15.90
CA ILE A 651 -19.19 13.01 -15.53
C ILE A 651 -18.67 12.32 -16.80
N VAL A 652 -17.36 12.36 -17.03
CA VAL A 652 -16.69 11.59 -18.08
C VAL A 652 -16.08 10.33 -17.47
N LEU A 653 -16.23 9.18 -18.12
CA LEU A 653 -15.67 7.90 -17.66
C LEU A 653 -14.36 7.60 -18.38
N ASP A 654 -13.26 8.11 -17.82
CA ASP A 654 -11.95 8.10 -18.46
C ASP A 654 -10.76 7.94 -17.48
N ASN A 655 -11.04 7.67 -16.20
CA ASN A 655 -10.13 7.60 -15.04
C ASN A 655 -9.58 8.94 -14.51
N PHE A 656 -9.81 10.07 -15.19
CA PHE A 656 -9.40 11.39 -14.70
C PHE A 656 -10.55 12.07 -13.96
N ASP A 657 -11.79 11.86 -14.42
CA ASP A 657 -13.02 12.23 -13.74
C ASP A 657 -13.66 11.00 -13.05
N GLY A 658 -14.61 10.31 -13.67
CA GLY A 658 -15.05 8.97 -13.25
C GLY A 658 -14.16 7.87 -13.84
N CYS A 659 -14.22 6.65 -13.31
CA CYS A 659 -13.44 5.53 -13.84
C CYS A 659 -14.00 5.06 -15.20
N GLY A 660 -13.14 4.58 -16.10
CA GLY A 660 -13.56 3.92 -17.33
C GLY A 660 -14.41 2.66 -17.04
N PRO A 661 -15.46 2.35 -17.84
CA PRO A 661 -16.24 1.12 -17.70
C PRO A 661 -15.33 -0.11 -17.79
N ALA A 662 -15.33 -0.97 -16.78
CA ALA A 662 -14.41 -2.10 -16.67
C ALA A 662 -14.95 -3.39 -17.31
N THR A 663 -14.07 -4.31 -17.70
CA THR A 663 -14.41 -5.60 -18.33
C THR A 663 -13.99 -6.76 -17.45
N VAL A 664 -14.86 -7.78 -17.26
CA VAL A 664 -14.52 -8.99 -16.49
C VAL A 664 -14.05 -10.11 -17.40
N LEU A 665 -12.86 -10.62 -17.11
CA LEU A 665 -12.32 -11.86 -17.65
C LEU A 665 -12.32 -12.93 -16.56
N SER A 666 -13.27 -13.87 -16.62
CA SER A 666 -13.39 -14.93 -15.60
C SER A 666 -12.97 -16.32 -16.05
N GLY A 667 -12.55 -17.14 -15.09
CA GLY A 667 -12.13 -18.53 -15.30
C GLY A 667 -10.71 -18.66 -15.84
N GLU A 668 -10.17 -19.87 -15.85
CA GLU A 668 -8.74 -20.13 -16.13
C GLU A 668 -8.33 -19.61 -17.52
N THR A 669 -9.02 -20.05 -18.58
CA THR A 669 -8.75 -19.64 -19.97
C THR A 669 -8.99 -18.14 -20.20
N GLY A 670 -10.00 -17.55 -19.56
CA GLY A 670 -10.40 -16.16 -19.79
C GLY A 670 -9.56 -15.16 -19.02
N SER A 671 -9.38 -15.39 -17.72
CA SER A 671 -8.53 -14.54 -16.87
C SER A 671 -7.07 -14.59 -17.30
N GLY A 672 -6.60 -15.71 -17.86
CA GLY A 672 -5.19 -15.91 -18.20
C GLY A 672 -4.28 -15.97 -16.97
N CYS A 673 -4.85 -16.18 -15.77
CA CYS A 673 -4.14 -16.17 -14.50
C CYS A 673 -4.06 -17.59 -13.90
N MET A 674 -2.91 -17.96 -13.33
CA MET A 674 -2.76 -19.19 -12.55
C MET A 674 -2.37 -18.90 -11.09
N PHE A 675 -3.05 -19.57 -10.15
CA PHE A 675 -2.63 -19.60 -8.74
C PHE A 675 -1.80 -20.84 -8.44
N GLY A 676 -0.56 -20.63 -8.00
CA GLY A 676 0.30 -21.67 -7.42
C GLY A 676 0.40 -21.50 -5.89
N LYS A 677 0.63 -22.62 -5.19
CA LYS A 677 1.05 -22.61 -3.79
C LYS A 677 2.14 -23.66 -3.58
N PHE A 678 3.30 -23.24 -3.09
CA PHE A 678 4.39 -24.15 -2.76
C PHE A 678 4.28 -24.63 -1.31
N LEU A 679 4.73 -25.86 -1.06
CA LEU A 679 4.68 -26.58 0.20
C LEU A 679 6.07 -27.18 0.51
N ASN A 680 6.23 -27.80 1.68
CA ASN A 680 7.44 -28.59 1.98
C ASN A 680 7.54 -29.87 1.13
N ASP A 681 6.46 -30.23 0.42
CA ASP A 681 6.39 -31.34 -0.52
C ASP A 681 6.91 -30.89 -1.90
N LEU A 682 8.12 -31.35 -2.24
CA LEU A 682 8.80 -30.99 -3.48
C LEU A 682 8.13 -31.59 -4.73
N ALA A 683 7.37 -32.68 -4.60
CA ALA A 683 6.66 -33.31 -5.71
C ALA A 683 5.37 -32.56 -6.06
N LEU A 684 4.63 -32.09 -5.04
CA LEU A 684 3.50 -31.17 -5.25
C LEU A 684 3.96 -29.83 -5.84
N ASN A 685 5.14 -29.33 -5.43
CA ASN A 685 5.74 -28.14 -6.05
C ASN A 685 6.07 -28.37 -7.53
N GLU A 686 6.68 -29.51 -7.89
CA GLU A 686 6.95 -29.83 -9.30
C GLU A 686 5.66 -29.92 -10.12
N ALA A 687 4.58 -30.50 -9.57
CA ALA A 687 3.26 -30.50 -10.21
C ALA A 687 2.62 -29.10 -10.37
N VAL A 688 3.05 -28.09 -9.62
CA VAL A 688 2.70 -26.68 -9.86
C VAL A 688 3.59 -26.08 -10.95
N MET A 689 4.91 -26.27 -10.87
CA MET A 689 5.87 -25.74 -11.84
C MET A 689 5.63 -26.29 -13.25
N GLN A 690 5.39 -27.59 -13.36
CA GLN A 690 4.99 -28.29 -14.58
C GLN A 690 3.74 -27.67 -15.20
N ARG A 691 2.69 -27.44 -14.38
CA ARG A 691 1.44 -26.83 -14.83
C ARG A 691 1.61 -25.41 -15.35
N VAL A 692 2.48 -24.60 -14.71
CA VAL A 692 2.83 -23.25 -15.20
C VAL A 692 3.55 -23.33 -16.55
N ARG A 693 4.46 -24.29 -16.75
CA ARG A 693 5.13 -24.53 -18.05
C ARG A 693 4.12 -24.94 -19.14
N GLU A 694 3.22 -25.89 -18.83
CA GLU A 694 2.26 -26.46 -19.77
C GLU A 694 1.12 -25.49 -20.15
N THR A 695 0.56 -24.78 -19.17
CA THR A 695 -0.57 -23.86 -19.39
C THR A 695 -0.10 -22.53 -19.97
N ASN A 696 1.16 -22.15 -19.69
CA ASN A 696 1.80 -20.91 -20.12
C ASN A 696 0.88 -19.67 -19.97
N PRO A 697 0.44 -19.33 -18.74
CA PRO A 697 -0.53 -18.27 -18.50
C PRO A 697 0.01 -16.88 -18.87
N LEU A 698 -0.84 -15.84 -18.84
CA LEU A 698 -0.37 -14.45 -18.94
C LEU A 698 0.27 -14.02 -17.61
N TYR A 699 -0.39 -14.32 -16.49
CA TYR A 699 0.10 -14.07 -15.13
C TYR A 699 0.07 -15.34 -14.30
N PHE A 700 1.01 -15.49 -13.37
CA PHE A 700 0.86 -16.44 -12.27
C PHE A 700 1.32 -15.83 -10.95
N ASN A 701 0.88 -16.41 -9.83
CA ASN A 701 1.47 -16.12 -8.51
C ASN A 701 1.89 -17.41 -7.82
N ILE A 702 2.81 -17.31 -6.85
CA ILE A 702 3.23 -18.46 -6.04
C ILE A 702 3.15 -18.13 -4.55
N ASN A 703 2.08 -18.56 -3.90
CA ASN A 703 1.93 -18.38 -2.47
C ASN A 703 2.91 -19.28 -1.69
N ALA A 704 3.80 -18.69 -0.90
CA ALA A 704 4.73 -19.41 -0.04
C ALA A 704 3.98 -20.09 1.14
N GLY A 705 3.73 -21.40 1.00
CA GLY A 705 3.19 -22.25 2.07
C GLY A 705 4.25 -23.01 2.87
N PHE A 706 5.52 -22.89 2.51
CA PHE A 706 6.63 -23.78 2.90
C PHE A 706 7.63 -23.13 3.86
N SER A 707 8.33 -23.97 4.63
CA SER A 707 9.30 -23.60 5.67
C SER A 707 10.68 -24.25 5.51
N THR A 708 10.84 -25.23 4.62
CA THR A 708 12.11 -25.93 4.36
C THR A 708 13.04 -25.13 3.42
N ALA A 709 14.35 -25.39 3.48
CA ALA A 709 15.33 -24.71 2.63
C ALA A 709 15.31 -25.26 1.20
N GLU A 710 15.04 -26.56 1.07
CA GLU A 710 14.95 -27.33 -0.17
C GLU A 710 13.81 -26.82 -1.06
N ALA A 711 12.64 -26.58 -0.48
CA ALA A 711 11.51 -25.95 -1.20
C ALA A 711 11.79 -24.48 -1.57
N SER A 712 12.63 -23.80 -0.78
CA SER A 712 13.10 -22.44 -1.06
C SER A 712 14.01 -22.39 -2.29
N GLU A 713 14.96 -23.31 -2.40
CA GLU A 713 15.86 -23.34 -3.55
C GLU A 713 15.20 -23.96 -4.80
N GLN A 714 14.22 -24.85 -4.63
CA GLN A 714 13.35 -25.30 -5.73
C GLN A 714 12.59 -24.12 -6.35
N LEU A 715 11.99 -23.25 -5.53
CA LEU A 715 11.31 -22.04 -6.01
C LEU A 715 12.28 -21.07 -6.70
N ARG A 716 13.43 -20.77 -6.09
CA ARG A 716 14.46 -19.91 -6.70
C ARG A 716 14.96 -20.46 -8.03
N THR A 717 15.23 -21.75 -8.12
CA THR A 717 15.71 -22.41 -9.34
C THR A 717 14.67 -22.28 -10.45
N PHE A 718 13.39 -22.49 -10.14
CA PHE A 718 12.29 -22.30 -11.08
C PHE A 718 12.16 -20.85 -11.55
N LEU A 719 12.09 -19.88 -10.64
CA LEU A 719 11.96 -18.47 -10.99
C LEU A 719 13.16 -17.96 -11.80
N ARG A 720 14.38 -18.39 -11.44
CA ARG A 720 15.62 -18.09 -12.18
C ARG A 720 15.63 -18.72 -13.58
N SER A 721 15.02 -19.90 -13.76
CA SER A 721 14.85 -20.54 -15.07
C SER A 721 13.78 -19.86 -15.95
N LYS A 722 12.78 -19.23 -15.34
CA LYS A 722 11.69 -18.50 -16.00
C LYS A 722 12.08 -17.08 -16.42
N PHE A 723 12.83 -16.41 -15.55
CA PHE A 723 13.24 -15.01 -15.68
C PHE A 723 14.77 -14.92 -15.49
N PRO A 724 15.57 -15.41 -16.46
CA PRO A 724 17.03 -15.53 -16.30
C PRO A 724 17.75 -14.19 -16.42
N ALA A 725 17.22 -13.25 -17.22
CA ALA A 725 17.79 -11.92 -17.39
C ALA A 725 17.70 -11.11 -16.08
N PRO A 726 18.81 -10.50 -15.61
CA PRO A 726 18.77 -9.55 -14.51
C PRO A 726 18.17 -8.22 -14.95
N VAL A 727 17.48 -7.52 -14.05
CA VAL A 727 17.18 -6.10 -14.26
C VAL A 727 18.45 -5.26 -14.04
N TYR A 728 18.56 -4.09 -14.68
CA TYR A 728 19.77 -3.26 -14.61
C TYR A 728 20.19 -2.94 -13.17
N LEU A 729 19.22 -2.71 -12.29
CA LEU A 729 19.39 -2.39 -10.88
C LEU A 729 19.85 -3.55 -9.99
N GLU A 730 20.08 -4.75 -10.50
CA GLU A 730 20.64 -5.83 -9.69
C GLU A 730 22.13 -5.61 -9.37
N VAL A 731 22.52 -5.98 -8.15
CA VAL A 731 23.93 -6.09 -7.76
C VAL A 731 24.63 -7.06 -8.70
N SER A 732 25.54 -6.52 -9.52
CA SER A 732 26.40 -7.30 -10.40
C SER A 732 27.24 -8.27 -9.58
N SER A 733 27.35 -9.53 -10.00
CA SER A 733 28.12 -10.57 -9.28
C SER A 733 29.63 -10.40 -9.48
N ALA A 734 30.17 -9.30 -8.97
CA ALA A 734 31.60 -9.04 -8.88
C ALA A 734 32.22 -9.77 -7.67
N PRO A 735 33.52 -10.14 -7.72
CA PRO A 735 34.20 -10.75 -6.58
C PRO A 735 34.20 -9.84 -5.35
N ARG A 736 34.17 -10.46 -4.16
CA ARG A 736 34.39 -9.73 -2.89
C ARG A 736 35.87 -9.29 -2.82
N PRO A 737 36.19 -8.09 -2.32
CA PRO A 737 37.58 -7.66 -2.15
C PRO A 737 38.43 -8.51 -1.19
N ASP A 738 37.78 -9.32 -0.34
CA ASP A 738 38.41 -10.00 0.80
C ASP A 738 38.65 -11.52 0.59
N GLU A 739 38.26 -12.08 -0.56
CA GLU A 739 38.60 -13.46 -0.93
C GLU A 739 39.96 -13.43 -1.65
N GLY A 740 41.02 -13.70 -0.88
CA GLY A 740 42.40 -13.55 -1.31
C GLY A 740 42.82 -14.48 -2.45
N VAL A 741 43.89 -14.08 -3.15
CA VAL A 741 44.46 -14.80 -4.30
C VAL A 741 44.72 -16.26 -3.95
N ALA A 742 44.01 -17.15 -4.63
CA ALA A 742 44.32 -18.57 -4.74
C ALA A 742 44.58 -18.84 -6.23
N ASP A 743 45.76 -19.38 -6.53
CA ASP A 743 46.20 -19.65 -7.90
C ASP A 743 45.46 -20.85 -8.54
N ASP A 744 45.68 -21.01 -9.85
CA ASP A 744 45.48 -22.25 -10.62
C ASP A 744 44.06 -22.83 -10.74
N VAL A 745 43.22 -22.17 -11.56
CA VAL A 745 42.27 -22.88 -12.44
C VAL A 745 42.34 -22.26 -13.84
N GLU A 746 42.67 -23.05 -14.86
CA GLU A 746 42.73 -22.60 -16.25
C GLU A 746 41.36 -22.11 -16.74
N ALA A 747 41.28 -20.85 -17.16
CA ALA A 747 40.10 -20.29 -17.80
C ALA A 747 40.04 -20.70 -19.28
N VAL A 748 38.92 -21.30 -19.70
CA VAL A 748 38.67 -21.58 -21.12
C VAL A 748 38.43 -20.26 -21.86
N GLU A 749 39.44 -19.74 -22.55
CA GLU A 749 39.34 -18.52 -23.36
C GLU A 749 38.37 -18.74 -24.53
N GLY A 750 37.21 -18.08 -24.46
CA GLY A 750 36.10 -18.27 -25.39
C GLY A 750 35.16 -17.08 -25.46
N GLN A 751 35.62 -15.99 -26.09
CA GLN A 751 34.80 -14.88 -26.60
C GLN A 751 33.74 -14.30 -25.63
N ARG A 752 34.18 -13.82 -24.46
CA ARG A 752 33.50 -12.71 -23.76
C ARG A 752 34.27 -11.42 -24.04
N GLY A 753 33.79 -10.68 -25.04
CA GLY A 753 34.50 -9.53 -25.63
C GLY A 753 34.47 -8.27 -24.77
N ASP A 754 35.21 -7.25 -25.23
CA ASP A 754 35.57 -6.04 -24.49
C ASP A 754 34.38 -5.23 -23.93
N ALA A 755 33.17 -5.43 -24.44
CA ALA A 755 31.94 -4.82 -23.94
C ALA A 755 31.63 -5.21 -22.48
N ASP A 756 31.86 -6.46 -22.09
CA ASP A 756 31.66 -6.92 -20.70
C ASP A 756 32.72 -6.28 -19.77
N ALA A 757 33.95 -6.14 -20.26
CA ALA A 757 35.03 -5.47 -19.52
C ALA A 757 34.75 -3.96 -19.34
N ALA A 758 34.25 -3.28 -20.38
CA ALA A 758 33.85 -1.87 -20.34
C ALA A 758 32.68 -1.65 -19.36
N ALA A 759 31.61 -2.42 -19.46
CA ALA A 759 30.48 -2.37 -18.52
C ALA A 759 30.93 -2.63 -17.06
N GLY A 760 31.86 -3.57 -16.87
CA GLY A 760 32.48 -3.84 -15.56
C GLY A 760 33.41 -2.71 -15.06
N VAL A 761 33.91 -1.81 -15.91
CA VAL A 761 34.61 -0.58 -15.49
C VAL A 761 33.63 0.54 -15.14
N GLU A 762 32.54 0.68 -15.89
CA GLU A 762 31.46 1.64 -15.62
C GLU A 762 30.76 1.39 -14.28
N ASP A 763 30.36 0.15 -14.00
CA ASP A 763 29.76 -0.25 -12.71
C ASP A 763 30.71 0.09 -11.55
N ARG A 764 32.03 -0.16 -11.71
CA ARG A 764 33.05 0.22 -10.71
C ARG A 764 33.21 1.74 -10.55
N ALA A 765 33.07 2.52 -11.62
CA ALA A 765 33.13 3.98 -11.55
C ALA A 765 31.90 4.57 -10.83
N LEU A 766 30.69 4.04 -11.10
CA LEU A 766 29.47 4.40 -10.37
C LEU A 766 29.57 4.01 -8.89
N TRP A 767 30.03 2.79 -8.57
CA TRP A 767 30.23 2.35 -7.19
C TRP A 767 31.25 3.19 -6.43
N ARG A 768 32.34 3.61 -7.09
CA ARG A 768 33.32 4.52 -6.50
C ARG A 768 32.70 5.89 -6.21
N LEU A 769 32.02 6.50 -7.18
CA LEU A 769 31.35 7.80 -7.00
C LEU A 769 30.30 7.73 -5.88
N PHE A 770 29.51 6.66 -5.84
CA PHE A 770 28.53 6.41 -4.78
C PHE A 770 29.19 6.24 -3.41
N GLY A 771 30.27 5.46 -3.30
CA GLY A 771 31.03 5.30 -2.06
C GLY A 771 31.64 6.60 -1.54
N GLU A 772 32.23 7.40 -2.44
CA GLU A 772 32.76 8.74 -2.11
C GLU A 772 31.64 9.68 -1.65
N LEU A 773 30.48 9.70 -2.32
CA LEU A 773 29.31 10.48 -1.91
C LEU A 773 28.74 10.01 -0.55
N MET A 774 28.61 8.71 -0.33
CA MET A 774 28.07 8.14 0.93
C MET A 774 29.00 8.33 2.13
N ALA A 775 30.25 8.74 1.92
CA ALA A 775 31.18 9.13 2.98
C ALA A 775 31.07 10.63 3.38
N LEU A 776 30.41 11.46 2.56
CA LEU A 776 30.18 12.88 2.86
C LEU A 776 29.24 13.08 4.06
N PRO A 777 29.34 14.20 4.79
CA PRO A 777 28.47 14.48 5.92
C PRO A 777 27.01 14.72 5.51
N VAL A 778 26.08 14.33 6.40
CA VAL A 778 24.65 14.68 6.34
C VAL A 778 24.33 15.74 7.39
N VAL A 779 23.74 16.85 6.96
CA VAL A 779 23.25 17.92 7.84
C VAL A 779 21.73 17.81 7.97
N GLY A 780 21.24 17.36 9.10
CA GLY A 780 19.82 17.41 9.44
C GLY A 780 19.44 18.77 10.02
N VAL A 781 18.23 19.24 9.76
CA VAL A 781 17.66 20.42 10.45
C VAL A 781 16.24 20.10 10.92
N VAL A 782 15.91 20.40 12.17
CA VAL A 782 14.60 20.14 12.79
C VAL A 782 14.11 21.36 13.58
N SER A 783 12.78 21.53 13.69
CA SER A 783 12.17 22.57 14.54
C SER A 783 12.35 22.31 16.04
N ASP A 784 12.40 21.03 16.43
CA ASP A 784 12.29 20.58 17.83
C ASP A 784 13.21 19.40 18.12
N GLU A 785 13.71 19.32 19.36
CA GLU A 785 14.64 18.28 19.83
C GLU A 785 14.06 16.86 19.71
N GLU A 786 12.76 16.69 19.92
CA GLU A 786 12.04 15.41 19.73
C GLU A 786 12.10 14.89 18.28
N GLY A 787 12.45 15.73 17.30
CA GLY A 787 12.64 15.34 15.90
C GLY A 787 14.00 14.72 15.59
N VAL A 788 15.01 14.91 16.46
CA VAL A 788 16.40 14.52 16.17
C VAL A 788 16.54 13.00 16.07
N CYS A 789 16.00 12.26 17.04
CA CYS A 789 16.10 10.80 17.10
C CYS A 789 15.47 10.10 15.89
N PRO A 790 14.20 10.35 15.53
CA PRO A 790 13.59 9.74 14.36
C PRO A 790 14.24 10.22 13.05
N LEU A 791 14.73 11.46 12.97
CA LEU A 791 15.45 11.93 11.78
C LEU A 791 16.72 11.11 11.57
N VAL A 792 17.56 10.98 12.59
CA VAL A 792 18.81 10.19 12.53
C VAL A 792 18.54 8.74 12.14
N ARG A 793 17.49 8.10 12.68
CA ARG A 793 17.14 6.73 12.30
C ARG A 793 16.57 6.62 10.88
N SER A 794 15.78 7.60 10.42
CA SER A 794 15.22 7.60 9.06
C SER A 794 16.30 7.58 7.96
N LEU A 795 17.49 8.11 8.25
CA LEU A 795 18.64 8.08 7.33
C LEU A 795 19.06 6.65 6.92
N ALA A 796 18.72 5.63 7.73
CA ALA A 796 18.94 4.24 7.38
C ALA A 796 18.10 3.79 6.18
N LEU A 797 16.85 4.27 6.04
CA LEU A 797 16.06 4.06 4.82
C LEU A 797 16.44 5.07 3.74
N ALA A 798 16.62 6.35 4.09
CA ALA A 798 16.86 7.41 3.12
C ALA A 798 18.10 7.17 2.24
N PHE A 799 19.17 6.61 2.82
CA PHE A 799 20.38 6.21 2.09
C PHE A 799 20.52 4.68 1.92
N ALA A 800 19.40 3.93 1.99
CA ALA A 800 19.35 2.47 1.84
C ALA A 800 20.42 1.69 2.65
N GLY A 801 20.78 2.18 3.84
CA GLY A 801 21.81 1.60 4.70
C GLY A 801 23.26 1.83 4.23
N HIS A 802 23.52 2.65 3.21
CA HIS A 802 24.86 2.87 2.63
C HIS A 802 25.65 4.05 3.21
N HIS A 803 25.01 5.10 3.74
CA HIS A 803 25.73 6.27 4.30
C HIS A 803 26.70 5.89 5.44
N ARG A 804 27.92 6.45 5.42
CA ARG A 804 29.01 6.20 6.37
C ARG A 804 29.61 7.45 7.00
N GLY A 805 29.27 8.64 6.49
CA GLY A 805 29.74 9.93 6.99
C GLY A 805 29.23 10.28 8.39
N VAL A 806 29.59 11.47 8.86
CA VAL A 806 29.08 12.04 10.11
C VAL A 806 27.73 12.72 9.90
N VAL A 807 26.86 12.66 10.90
CA VAL A 807 25.56 13.34 10.90
C VAL A 807 25.63 14.54 11.85
N ARG A 808 25.19 15.71 11.39
CA ARG A 808 25.10 16.91 12.23
C ARG A 808 23.66 17.41 12.21
N VAL A 809 23.03 17.55 13.37
CA VAL A 809 21.62 17.98 13.45
C VAL A 809 21.52 19.35 14.11
N GLY A 810 21.03 20.33 13.36
CA GLY A 810 20.66 21.65 13.85
C GLY A 810 19.22 21.65 14.36
N VAL A 811 19.02 22.05 15.61
CA VAL A 811 17.69 22.27 16.19
C VAL A 811 17.40 23.76 16.16
N GLU A 812 16.44 24.20 15.34
CA GLU A 812 15.99 25.59 15.25
C GLU A 812 14.87 25.85 16.27
N GLN A 813 15.25 26.10 17.52
CA GLN A 813 14.28 26.36 18.59
C GLN A 813 13.42 27.59 18.30
N HIS A 814 12.16 27.34 17.92
CA HIS A 814 11.14 28.34 17.74
C HIS A 814 10.68 28.87 19.11
N GLY A 815 11.32 29.93 19.59
CA GLY A 815 11.06 30.53 20.91
C GLY A 815 9.57 30.63 21.27
N GLY A 816 9.16 29.85 22.28
CA GLY A 816 7.77 29.54 22.58
C GLY A 816 7.68 28.34 23.52
N ALA A 817 6.54 27.64 23.50
CA ALA A 817 6.34 26.39 24.23
C ALA A 817 6.93 25.19 23.47
N THR A 818 7.53 24.24 24.18
CA THR A 818 8.04 22.97 23.61
C THR A 818 6.91 22.09 23.08
N LEU A 819 7.17 21.12 22.20
CA LEU A 819 6.13 20.19 21.72
C LEU A 819 5.38 19.49 22.86
N ARG A 820 6.08 19.04 23.91
CA ARG A 820 5.48 18.48 25.13
C ARG A 820 4.48 19.44 25.81
N GLU A 821 4.78 20.74 25.84
CA GLU A 821 3.88 21.76 26.38
C GLU A 821 2.74 22.08 25.40
N ALA A 822 2.98 22.06 24.08
CA ALA A 822 1.96 22.18 23.06
C ALA A 822 0.98 20.99 23.08
N ARG A 823 1.47 19.74 23.24
CA ARG A 823 0.66 18.52 23.45
C ARG A 823 -0.25 18.70 24.67
N ALA A 824 0.28 19.20 25.78
CA ALA A 824 -0.49 19.47 27.00
C ALA A 824 -1.54 20.59 26.82
N ALA A 825 -1.16 21.72 26.22
CA ALA A 825 -2.05 22.87 26.00
C ALA A 825 -3.18 22.57 25.02
N LEU A 826 -2.90 21.79 23.96
CA LEU A 826 -3.88 21.33 22.97
C LEU A 826 -4.69 20.11 23.43
N ARG A 827 -4.38 19.53 24.60
CA ARG A 827 -4.92 18.25 25.11
C ARG A 827 -4.86 17.14 24.04
N HIS A 828 -3.69 16.96 23.44
CA HIS A 828 -3.51 15.99 22.37
C HIS A 828 -3.74 14.56 22.87
N ARG A 829 -4.74 13.90 22.27
CA ARG A 829 -5.33 12.62 22.69
C ARG A 829 -4.61 11.38 22.16
N VAL A 830 -3.88 11.51 21.05
CA VAL A 830 -3.36 10.38 20.28
C VAL A 830 -1.90 10.14 20.62
N VAL A 831 -1.53 8.89 20.90
CA VAL A 831 -0.16 8.46 21.17
C VAL A 831 0.12 7.12 20.48
N SER A 832 1.38 6.89 20.08
CA SER A 832 1.90 5.53 19.88
C SER A 832 2.17 4.87 21.23
N ALA A 833 1.53 3.74 21.53
CA ALA A 833 1.82 2.95 22.75
C ALA A 833 2.82 1.80 22.52
N MET A 834 3.42 1.69 21.33
CA MET A 834 4.44 0.68 21.05
C MET A 834 5.78 1.05 21.74
N PRO A 835 6.40 0.17 22.55
CA PRO A 835 7.72 0.44 23.11
C PRO A 835 8.81 0.56 22.04
N ALA A 836 9.61 1.61 22.10
CA ALA A 836 10.81 1.79 21.30
C ALA A 836 11.98 2.28 22.18
N PRO A 837 13.22 1.78 21.99
CA PRO A 837 14.40 2.38 22.60
C PRO A 837 14.60 3.83 22.17
N ALA A 838 14.78 4.73 23.13
CA ALA A 838 15.19 6.11 22.89
C ALA A 838 16.62 6.18 22.33
N CYS A 839 16.95 7.22 21.58
CA CYS A 839 18.29 7.35 21.01
C CYS A 839 19.36 7.63 22.08
N VAL A 840 20.54 7.01 21.90
CA VAL A 840 21.79 7.44 22.52
C VAL A 840 22.83 7.50 21.42
N TYR A 841 23.32 8.70 21.10
CA TYR A 841 24.18 8.93 19.94
C TYR A 841 25.62 8.42 20.14
N SER A 842 26.25 8.06 19.03
CA SER A 842 27.71 7.83 18.93
C SER A 842 28.44 9.13 18.59
N GLU A 843 29.78 9.12 18.67
CA GLU A 843 30.65 10.22 18.23
C GLU A 843 30.44 10.70 16.77
N ARG A 844 29.78 9.88 15.93
CA ARG A 844 29.45 10.22 14.53
C ARG A 844 28.26 11.16 14.39
N VAL A 845 27.50 11.40 15.47
CA VAL A 845 26.30 12.25 15.45
C VAL A 845 26.46 13.39 16.46
N SER A 846 26.46 14.63 15.97
CA SER A 846 26.51 15.84 16.82
C SER A 846 25.22 16.65 16.69
N VAL A 847 24.60 16.98 17.82
CA VAL A 847 23.40 17.83 17.89
C VAL A 847 23.80 19.23 18.37
N GLY A 848 23.23 20.28 17.79
CA GLY A 848 23.49 21.67 18.19
C GLY A 848 22.37 22.62 17.79
N ALA A 849 22.45 23.88 18.20
CA ALA A 849 21.45 24.89 17.85
C ALA A 849 21.64 25.43 16.41
N ALA A 850 20.54 25.57 15.68
CA ALA A 850 20.45 26.41 14.49
C ALA A 850 19.86 27.78 14.87
N ALA A 851 20.27 28.85 14.19
CA ALA A 851 19.71 30.18 14.42
C ALA A 851 18.33 30.29 13.75
N ARG A 852 17.44 31.10 14.34
CA ARG A 852 16.06 31.22 13.86
C ARG A 852 16.01 31.92 12.49
N GLY A 853 15.36 31.28 11.52
CA GLY A 853 15.30 31.74 10.12
C GLY A 853 16.61 31.60 9.34
N GLU A 854 17.58 30.83 9.85
CA GLU A 854 18.85 30.55 9.16
C GLU A 854 18.61 29.64 7.93
N ASP A 855 19.24 29.93 6.79
CA ASP A 855 19.04 29.10 5.59
C ASP A 855 19.69 27.72 5.74
N ALA A 856 19.12 26.71 5.08
CA ALA A 856 19.66 25.35 5.08
C ALA A 856 21.12 25.30 4.59
N ALA A 857 21.52 26.15 3.65
CA ALA A 857 22.90 26.26 3.18
C ALA A 857 23.80 27.08 4.11
N ASP A 858 23.28 28.00 4.92
CA ASP A 858 24.04 28.67 5.99
C ASP A 858 24.41 27.65 7.08
N ILE A 859 23.41 26.90 7.55
CA ILE A 859 23.59 25.82 8.53
C ILE A 859 24.59 24.79 7.98
N ALA A 860 24.44 24.37 6.72
CA ALA A 860 25.35 23.43 6.10
C ALA A 860 26.77 23.97 5.92
N ARG A 861 26.94 25.27 5.58
CA ARG A 861 28.26 25.92 5.53
C ARG A 861 28.97 25.85 6.88
N ARG A 862 28.28 26.18 7.98
CA ARG A 862 28.83 26.08 9.33
C ARG A 862 29.10 24.63 9.75
N ALA A 863 28.20 23.71 9.42
CA ALA A 863 28.28 22.31 9.83
C ALA A 863 29.34 21.50 9.05
N ILE A 864 29.59 21.81 7.78
CA ILE A 864 30.57 21.08 6.94
C ILE A 864 31.97 21.68 7.07
N GLY A 865 32.07 23.01 7.18
CA GLY A 865 33.34 23.73 7.27
C GLY A 865 34.17 23.73 5.97
N GLY A 866 35.26 24.49 5.97
CA GLY A 866 36.06 24.70 4.76
C GLY A 866 36.84 23.47 4.26
N ALA A 867 37.20 22.54 5.15
CA ALA A 867 38.28 21.57 4.96
C ALA A 867 37.85 20.12 4.61
N GLY A 868 36.58 19.89 4.25
CA GLY A 868 36.15 18.60 3.69
C GLY A 868 36.46 18.48 2.20
N ALA A 869 37.10 17.38 1.77
CA ALA A 869 37.31 17.08 0.36
C ALA A 869 35.96 16.74 -0.31
N GLY A 870 35.43 17.67 -1.10
CA GLY A 870 34.17 17.49 -1.81
C GLY A 870 34.31 16.67 -3.10
N VAL A 871 33.32 15.83 -3.38
CA VAL A 871 33.25 14.90 -4.50
C VAL A 871 32.76 15.62 -5.76
N VAL A 872 33.49 15.53 -6.86
CA VAL A 872 33.11 16.17 -8.13
C VAL A 872 32.23 15.23 -8.93
N LEU A 873 31.04 15.67 -9.32
CA LEU A 873 30.16 14.90 -10.19
C LEU A 873 30.73 14.84 -11.63
N PRO A 874 30.86 13.66 -12.25
CA PRO A 874 31.39 13.52 -13.61
C PRO A 874 30.48 14.13 -14.67
N SER A 875 31.01 14.30 -15.89
CA SER A 875 30.28 14.79 -17.07
C SER A 875 29.04 13.96 -17.42
N THR A 876 29.00 12.69 -17.03
CA THR A 876 27.83 11.80 -17.20
C THR A 876 26.64 12.17 -16.31
N CYS A 877 26.80 13.02 -15.28
CA CYS A 877 25.73 13.49 -14.40
C CYS A 877 24.92 14.69 -14.92
N GLY A 878 24.91 14.91 -16.24
CA GLY A 878 24.04 15.89 -16.91
C GLY A 878 24.17 17.30 -16.31
N GLY A 879 23.03 17.89 -15.90
CA GLY A 879 22.99 19.23 -15.28
C GLY A 879 23.72 19.37 -13.95
N GLY A 880 24.18 18.27 -13.33
CA GLY A 880 25.05 18.29 -12.15
C GLY A 880 26.55 18.20 -12.46
N ALA A 881 26.95 18.05 -13.72
CA ALA A 881 28.34 17.84 -14.12
C ALA A 881 29.29 18.95 -13.62
N GLY A 882 30.43 18.55 -13.06
CA GLY A 882 31.46 19.47 -12.56
C GLY A 882 31.15 20.10 -11.19
N LEU A 883 29.94 19.96 -10.65
CA LEU A 883 29.62 20.40 -9.30
C LEU A 883 30.38 19.57 -8.27
N ARG A 884 30.96 20.24 -7.27
CA ARG A 884 31.64 19.62 -6.13
C ARG A 884 30.69 19.52 -4.95
N VAL A 885 30.15 18.33 -4.72
CA VAL A 885 29.27 18.03 -3.58
C VAL A 885 30.09 18.00 -2.28
N ARG A 886 29.67 18.81 -1.31
CA ARG A 886 30.29 18.97 0.01
C ARG A 886 29.59 18.17 1.11
N GLY A 887 28.34 17.79 0.88
CA GLY A 887 27.48 17.07 1.83
C GLY A 887 26.02 17.08 1.39
N PHE A 888 25.20 16.36 2.14
CA PHE A 888 23.73 16.35 2.01
C PHE A 888 23.10 17.22 3.08
N VAL A 889 21.92 17.78 2.80
CA VAL A 889 21.08 18.47 3.79
C VAL A 889 19.68 17.89 3.77
N VAL A 890 19.18 17.47 4.93
CA VAL A 890 17.79 17.04 5.12
C VAL A 890 17.11 18.08 6.00
N ASP A 891 16.41 19.02 5.36
CA ASP A 891 15.69 20.09 6.07
C ASP A 891 14.29 19.59 6.43
N ALA A 892 14.21 19.01 7.62
CA ALA A 892 13.02 18.44 8.23
C ALA A 892 12.23 19.47 9.06
N ARG A 893 12.61 20.76 9.01
CA ARG A 893 11.85 21.84 9.65
C ARG A 893 10.43 21.93 9.10
N THR A 894 9.55 22.44 9.95
CA THR A 894 8.10 22.40 9.75
C THR A 894 7.60 23.84 9.56
N PRO A 895 7.16 24.24 8.33
CA PRO A 895 7.00 25.66 8.02
C PRO A 895 5.87 26.35 8.80
N GLY A 896 6.22 27.17 9.80
CA GLY A 896 5.25 28.00 10.51
C GLY A 896 5.74 28.58 11.84
N ALA A 897 5.03 29.61 12.30
CA ALA A 897 5.11 30.08 13.69
C ALA A 897 4.47 29.04 14.64
N PRO A 898 4.65 29.13 15.98
CA PRO A 898 4.60 27.97 16.87
C PRO A 898 3.27 27.20 16.87
N VAL A 899 3.36 25.91 17.18
CA VAL A 899 2.27 24.92 17.16
C VAL A 899 1.04 25.40 17.94
N ARG A 900 -0.07 25.61 17.22
CA ARG A 900 -1.31 26.24 17.72
C ARG A 900 -2.59 25.43 17.45
N SER A 901 -2.49 24.25 16.85
CA SER A 901 -3.64 23.37 16.57
C SER A 901 -3.20 21.90 16.55
N ALA A 902 -4.15 20.98 16.76
CA ALA A 902 -3.87 19.54 16.70
C ALA A 902 -3.38 19.08 15.31
N ALA A 903 -3.82 19.73 14.22
CA ALA A 903 -3.30 19.48 12.88
C ALA A 903 -1.84 19.92 12.74
N ALA A 904 -1.52 21.17 13.12
CA ALA A 904 -0.15 21.69 13.10
C ALA A 904 0.79 20.87 14.00
N LEU A 905 0.26 20.33 15.11
CA LEU A 905 0.99 19.44 16.03
C LEU A 905 1.31 18.08 15.38
N ARG A 906 0.36 17.46 14.66
CA ARG A 906 0.59 16.18 13.95
C ARG A 906 1.60 16.31 12.80
N ASP A 907 1.78 17.52 12.29
CA ASP A 907 2.76 17.87 11.26
C ASP A 907 4.01 18.60 11.80
N ALA A 908 4.17 18.69 13.13
CA ALA A 908 5.23 19.47 13.80
C ALA A 908 6.60 18.78 13.78
N LEU A 909 6.63 17.45 13.83
CA LEU A 909 7.79 16.64 13.46
C LEU A 909 7.55 15.97 12.11
N ALA A 910 8.59 15.85 11.29
CA ALA A 910 8.55 15.13 10.03
C ALA A 910 9.92 14.49 9.75
N VAL A 911 9.95 13.32 9.12
CA VAL A 911 11.19 12.64 8.68
C VAL A 911 11.03 12.03 7.29
N PRO A 912 12.10 11.93 6.48
CA PRO A 912 12.06 11.21 5.22
C PRO A 912 11.59 9.76 5.40
N ALA A 913 10.82 9.27 4.45
CA ALA A 913 10.17 7.97 4.52
C ALA A 913 10.25 7.18 3.20
N GLN A 914 11.29 7.44 2.42
CA GLN A 914 11.64 6.65 1.24
C GLN A 914 13.14 6.60 1.03
N THR A 915 13.61 5.68 0.20
CA THR A 915 14.96 5.74 -0.39
C THR A 915 15.09 6.98 -1.27
N LEU A 916 16.16 7.74 -1.05
CA LEU A 916 16.55 8.89 -1.85
C LEU A 916 17.58 8.52 -2.92
N SER A 917 17.62 9.33 -3.95
CA SER A 917 18.49 9.25 -5.14
C SER A 917 18.96 10.65 -5.52
N LEU A 918 19.95 10.77 -6.40
CA LEU A 918 20.57 12.06 -6.73
C LEU A 918 19.55 13.09 -7.29
N GLU A 919 18.55 12.63 -8.04
CA GLU A 919 17.46 13.46 -8.60
C GLU A 919 16.51 14.03 -7.53
N ASP A 920 16.42 13.43 -6.34
CA ASP A 920 15.57 13.94 -5.26
C ASP A 920 16.13 15.24 -4.65
N PHE A 921 17.44 15.47 -4.73
CA PHE A 921 18.08 16.63 -4.13
C PHE A 921 18.14 17.86 -5.06
N ARG A 922 18.16 19.06 -4.48
CA ARG A 922 18.48 20.32 -5.16
C ARG A 922 19.91 20.72 -4.79
N ALA A 923 20.74 21.02 -5.78
CA ALA A 923 22.08 21.57 -5.53
C ALA A 923 21.96 23.03 -5.06
N VAL A 924 22.67 23.39 -3.98
CA VAL A 924 22.70 24.74 -3.41
C VAL A 924 24.14 25.11 -3.07
N ALA A 925 24.58 26.30 -3.48
CA ALA A 925 25.97 26.75 -3.34
C ALA A 925 26.36 26.99 -1.87
N VAL A 926 27.56 26.55 -1.50
CA VAL A 926 28.13 26.63 -0.14
C VAL A 926 29.61 27.01 -0.08
N GLY A 927 30.32 27.09 -1.20
CA GLY A 927 31.72 27.59 -1.21
C GLY A 927 31.84 29.03 -1.69
N PRO A 928 33.06 29.59 -1.64
CA PRO A 928 33.40 30.81 -2.38
C PRO A 928 33.41 30.57 -3.90
N SER A 929 33.52 29.31 -4.34
CA SER A 929 33.25 28.90 -5.71
C SER A 929 31.77 28.56 -5.87
N ALA A 930 31.14 29.05 -6.94
CA ALA A 930 29.77 28.68 -7.32
C ALA A 930 29.60 27.18 -7.63
N GLY A 931 30.71 26.46 -7.88
CA GLY A 931 30.69 25.01 -8.09
C GLY A 931 30.72 24.16 -6.82
N ASP A 932 31.01 24.73 -5.64
CA ASP A 932 30.93 24.02 -4.35
C ASP A 932 29.48 24.02 -3.84
N VAL A 933 28.84 22.85 -3.80
CA VAL A 933 27.41 22.70 -3.50
C VAL A 933 27.13 21.69 -2.38
N VAL A 934 25.97 21.82 -1.72
CA VAL A 934 25.33 20.73 -0.99
C VAL A 934 24.08 20.26 -1.72
N LEU A 935 23.70 19.01 -1.47
CA LEU A 935 22.50 18.38 -2.00
C LEU A 935 21.39 18.45 -0.95
N VAL A 936 20.44 19.39 -1.14
CA VAL A 936 19.36 19.68 -0.18
C VAL A 936 18.08 18.95 -0.56
N VAL A 937 17.41 18.36 0.43
CA VAL A 937 16.00 17.98 0.36
C VAL A 937 15.27 18.58 1.57
N SER A 938 14.40 19.56 1.32
CA SER A 938 13.46 20.09 2.31
C SER A 938 12.08 19.44 2.15
N ARG A 939 11.16 19.65 3.10
CA ARG A 939 9.73 19.31 2.92
C ARG A 939 9.12 19.93 1.65
N ALA A 940 9.52 21.16 1.29
CA ALA A 940 9.00 21.85 0.10
C ALA A 940 9.58 21.29 -1.22
N ASP A 941 10.90 21.01 -1.24
CA ASP A 941 11.53 20.30 -2.36
C ASP A 941 10.92 18.90 -2.54
N ALA A 942 10.60 18.23 -1.43
CA ALA A 942 9.98 16.92 -1.39
C ALA A 942 8.53 16.91 -1.89
N ASP A 943 7.72 17.92 -1.54
CA ASP A 943 6.36 18.07 -2.08
C ASP A 943 6.39 18.23 -3.60
N ALA A 944 7.31 19.03 -4.14
CA ALA A 944 7.49 19.22 -5.58
C ALA A 944 7.99 17.95 -6.31
N LYS A 945 8.80 17.11 -5.64
CA LYS A 945 9.43 15.91 -6.21
C LYS A 945 8.78 14.58 -5.80
N ALA A 946 7.58 14.62 -5.20
CA ALA A 946 6.86 13.44 -4.72
C ALA A 946 7.63 12.56 -3.70
N VAL A 947 8.59 13.13 -2.96
CA VAL A 947 9.35 12.42 -1.93
C VAL A 947 8.47 12.21 -0.69
N HIS A 948 8.43 10.97 -0.19
CA HIS A 948 7.59 10.58 0.95
C HIS A 948 8.23 10.92 2.30
N TRP A 949 7.39 11.35 3.24
CA TRP A 949 7.75 11.74 4.61
C TRP A 949 6.72 11.17 5.59
N VAL A 950 7.14 10.90 6.83
CA VAL A 950 6.26 10.50 7.94
C VAL A 950 6.25 11.63 8.97
N ASN A 951 5.04 12.11 9.31
CA ASN A 951 4.83 13.21 10.26
C ASN A 951 4.38 12.70 11.63
N GLY A 952 4.64 13.43 12.72
CA GLY A 952 4.23 13.05 14.07
C GLY A 952 4.18 14.21 15.07
N ALA A 953 3.54 13.96 16.22
CA ALA A 953 3.40 14.93 17.32
C ALA A 953 4.41 14.74 18.47
N SER A 954 5.18 13.66 18.43
CA SER A 954 6.17 13.26 19.45
C SER A 954 7.26 12.37 18.84
N GLU A 955 8.38 12.21 19.57
CA GLU A 955 9.42 11.22 19.22
C GLU A 955 8.81 9.81 19.05
N SER A 956 7.99 9.37 20.01
CA SER A 956 7.37 8.03 20.04
C SER A 956 6.48 7.72 18.82
N ASP A 957 5.81 8.73 18.26
CA ASP A 957 4.95 8.59 17.07
C ASP A 957 5.72 8.36 15.75
N LEU A 958 7.02 8.66 15.75
CA LEU A 958 7.93 8.46 14.64
C LEU A 958 8.86 7.26 14.89
N LEU A 959 9.18 6.94 16.14
CA LEU A 959 9.89 5.71 16.48
C LEU A 959 9.03 4.45 16.31
N VAL A 960 7.70 4.55 16.14
CA VAL A 960 6.88 3.41 15.70
C VAL A 960 7.24 2.95 14.27
N THR A 961 7.78 3.86 13.46
CA THR A 961 8.25 3.65 12.09
C THR A 961 9.70 3.13 12.10
N TYR A 962 10.58 3.78 12.87
CA TYR A 962 12.00 3.40 13.01
C TYR A 962 12.39 3.02 14.46
N PRO A 963 11.91 1.88 15.00
CA PRO A 963 12.03 1.56 16.42
C PRO A 963 13.42 1.15 16.87
N LEU A 964 14.24 0.52 16.02
CA LEU A 964 15.53 -0.01 16.46
C LEU A 964 16.67 1.02 16.34
N PRO A 965 17.60 1.03 17.32
CA PRO A 965 18.85 1.78 17.21
C PRO A 965 19.66 1.45 15.96
N VAL A 966 20.21 2.47 15.30
CA VAL A 966 21.04 2.32 14.10
C VAL A 966 22.52 2.29 14.46
N GLU A 967 23.17 1.15 14.24
CA GLU A 967 24.59 0.88 14.59
C GLU A 967 25.61 1.89 14.04
N ALA A 968 25.30 2.56 12.92
CA ALA A 968 26.17 3.57 12.32
C ALA A 968 26.11 4.94 13.05
N TYR A 969 25.08 5.17 13.88
CA TYR A 969 24.73 6.48 14.43
C TYR A 969 24.59 6.48 15.96
N GLU A 970 24.21 5.35 16.56
CA GLU A 970 23.91 5.23 17.98
C GLU A 970 24.94 4.38 18.74
N ASN A 971 25.13 4.68 20.02
CA ASN A 971 26.07 4.00 20.90
C ASN A 971 25.51 2.63 21.34
N MET A 972 25.93 1.58 20.64
CA MET A 972 25.51 0.20 20.94
C MET A 972 25.89 -0.31 22.34
N SER A 973 26.84 0.36 23.02
CA SER A 973 27.24 0.03 24.40
C SER A 973 26.43 0.77 25.47
N ALA A 974 25.58 1.73 25.09
CA ALA A 974 24.72 2.44 26.04
C ALA A 974 23.61 1.54 26.61
N GLU A 975 23.23 1.77 27.87
CA GLU A 975 22.09 1.09 28.51
C GLU A 975 20.77 1.45 27.81
N VAL A 976 19.89 0.46 27.64
CA VAL A 976 18.57 0.64 27.02
C VAL A 976 17.72 1.58 27.86
N ARG A 977 17.40 2.74 27.29
CA ARG A 977 16.31 3.61 27.75
C ARG A 977 15.16 3.50 26.77
N TRP A 978 13.93 3.47 27.30
CA TRP A 978 12.72 3.44 26.51
C TRP A 978 12.20 4.86 26.30
N SER A 979 11.78 5.18 25.08
CA SER A 979 11.10 6.45 24.79
C SER A 979 9.75 6.50 25.53
N ARG A 980 9.20 7.70 25.69
CA ARG A 980 7.97 7.99 26.43
C ARG A 980 7.02 8.82 25.54
N PRO A 981 5.71 8.55 25.56
CA PRO A 981 4.70 9.45 24.98
C PRO A 981 4.68 10.84 25.66
#